data_AF-A0A6I9V7L0-F1
#
_entry.id   AF-A0A6I9V7L0-F1
#
_cell.length_a   1.000
_cell.length_b   1.000
_cell.length_c   1.000
_cell.angle_alpha   90.00
_cell.angle_beta   90.00
_cell.angle_gamma   90.00
#
_symmetry.space_group_name_H-M   'P 1'
#
loop_
_entity.id
_entity.type
_entity.pdbx_description
1 polymer ?
#
loop_
_entity_poly.entity_id
_entity_poly.type
_entity_poly.pdbx_seq_one_letter_code
_entity_poly.pdbx_strand_id
1 'polypeptide(L)'
;MEKNNVVSTGVSSLPTQTLGAATTTTAVTAAAAAAVMSGSSVAGTGSVFLQQQQLLTKNTNNNSASSNNNNNSNNTNTNSSTTTTATSSSSLGTNTETIECVTLISDDSDVEEMSPKRKVPASGTPNKIKYDDDSNDAQGGAAGDERRTSRRNKPKVDYYNKPGSGNADSGDKPSTPSSSSAAGGTATERRSESSKTRKSETARSPFPKEITDPREAAAAAAEAYKEILTGLEGAAFQSRLPFDKMTSNEAACFPDITKTGLVAQRVFLNIRNRLLQMWIENPKQQLIVENAIKDMEQPFDSDPNLVKRIHSFLERHGFINFGIFKRLRPIPTKKLGKVIVIGAGISGLAAAQQLQQFGMDVIVLEARDRVGGRIATFRKNNYIADLGAMVVTGVWGNPMTILSKQIGMEMVPIRQACPLYGACGKPVPKHKDDMVEREFNRLLESASYLSHQLDFNYANDDPISLGRALEWIIKLQEKSVKEKQVQHLTLLAEAQRAVIDNQTRISELSAKIKNFKETHAKLLKSRPQRSGDGDTAWVEHEFQIRSTLFEWTKACKEYEELKKEEESLEAKLKEIESNPPSDVYLSSKDRQILDWHFANLEFANATPLSNLSLKHWDQDDDFEFIGNHTTVRNGYSCVPIALTEGLDIRVNTAVKTIKYFPTGVEIVTENLKTNNSSVTYKADIALCTLTLGVLKIATTKVQSQQANTVKFEPPLPDWKQSAIQRLGFGNLNKVVLCFDRIFWDPNTNLFGHVGSTTASRGELFLFWSISQSPVLLALVAGQSAAIMENVSDDVIVGRCIAVLKGIFGNGSVPQPKETVVTRWRADPWARGSYSFVSVGSSGSDYDLLASPVIPPNPTISNVNQEQDELPRLFFAGEHTIRNYPATVHGAFLSGLREAGRIADYYLGYPEGTPPDIGYSVVEAANTASVGDNVDIVDIAHSTDSSSKTSEEKSITADSNE
;
A
#
# COMPACT_ATOMS: atom_id res chain seq x y z
N MET A 1 -7.48 -59.54 -5.24
CA MET A 1 -8.30 -60.75 -4.99
C MET A 1 -8.33 -61.02 -3.50
N GLU A 2 -9.18 -61.93 -3.03
CA GLU A 2 -9.46 -62.20 -1.60
C GLU A 2 -8.22 -62.68 -0.82
N LYS A 3 -7.99 -62.36 0.49
CA LYS A 3 -8.83 -62.25 1.71
C LYS A 3 -9.00 -63.61 2.42
N ASN A 4 -8.32 -63.82 3.57
CA ASN A 4 -8.81 -64.44 4.83
C ASN A 4 -7.68 -64.87 5.81
N ASN A 5 -8.07 -65.00 7.11
CA ASN A 5 -7.36 -65.39 8.37
C ASN A 5 -7.63 -64.28 9.43
N VAL A 6 -8.37 -64.42 10.56
CA VAL A 6 -8.76 -65.54 11.47
C VAL A 6 -7.51 -66.15 12.17
N VAL A 7 -7.37 -66.41 13.49
CA VAL A 7 -8.21 -66.75 14.69
C VAL A 7 -7.64 -65.94 15.92
N SER A 8 -8.28 -65.46 17.02
CA SER A 8 -9.24 -65.93 18.07
C SER A 8 -8.63 -66.91 19.14
N THR A 9 -8.94 -66.92 20.46
CA THR A 9 -9.68 -66.05 21.45
C THR A 9 -9.42 -66.51 22.92
N GLY A 10 -9.42 -65.62 23.95
CA GLY A 10 -9.44 -65.98 25.40
C GLY A 10 -9.20 -64.75 26.34
N VAL A 11 -9.91 -64.41 27.45
CA VAL A 11 -10.79 -65.09 28.46
C VAL A 11 -9.98 -65.85 29.53
N SER A 12 -10.10 -65.66 30.86
CA SER A 12 -10.83 -64.69 31.75
C SER A 12 -10.41 -64.81 33.23
N SER A 13 -10.58 -63.77 34.07
CA SER A 13 -11.10 -63.85 35.47
C SER A 13 -11.10 -62.50 36.24
N LEU A 14 -11.98 -62.36 37.24
CA LEU A 14 -12.11 -61.25 38.20
C LEU A 14 -12.44 -61.85 39.59
N PRO A 15 -12.17 -61.15 40.71
CA PRO A 15 -13.30 -60.56 41.46
C PRO A 15 -13.02 -59.25 42.25
N THR A 16 -14.05 -58.39 42.35
CA THR A 16 -14.45 -57.46 43.45
C THR A 16 -13.37 -56.74 44.32
N GLN A 17 -13.49 -55.44 44.62
CA GLN A 17 -14.63 -54.85 45.36
C GLN A 17 -14.91 -53.34 45.09
N THR A 18 -16.21 -53.03 45.00
CA THR A 18 -17.00 -51.87 45.54
C THR A 18 -16.34 -50.58 46.06
N LEU A 19 -16.98 -49.38 45.99
CA LEU A 19 -18.08 -48.84 45.13
C LEU A 19 -18.25 -47.31 45.39
N GLY A 20 -18.89 -46.57 44.47
CA GLY A 20 -19.30 -45.16 44.63
C GLY A 20 -19.10 -44.32 43.35
N ALA A 21 -19.97 -44.37 42.33
CA ALA A 21 -21.36 -43.89 42.23
C ALA A 21 -21.48 -42.34 42.22
N ALA A 22 -22.10 -41.67 41.24
CA ALA A 22 -22.64 -42.11 39.94
C ALA A 22 -22.56 -40.94 38.90
N THR A 23 -22.59 -41.02 37.56
CA THR A 23 -23.34 -41.80 36.53
C THR A 23 -24.87 -41.56 36.50
N THR A 24 -25.59 -41.26 35.39
CA THR A 24 -25.23 -40.93 33.97
C THR A 24 -26.44 -40.37 33.16
N THR A 25 -26.20 -39.61 32.06
CA THR A 25 -27.07 -39.39 30.85
C THR A 25 -28.53 -38.84 31.05
N THR A 26 -29.35 -38.43 30.06
CA THR A 26 -29.30 -38.42 28.57
C THR A 26 -30.13 -37.28 27.92
N ALA A 27 -29.60 -36.66 26.84
CA ALA A 27 -30.26 -36.26 25.57
C ALA A 27 -31.57 -35.38 25.48
N VAL A 28 -31.97 -35.12 24.22
CA VAL A 28 -33.30 -34.68 23.69
C VAL A 28 -33.55 -33.17 23.43
N THR A 29 -33.07 -32.73 22.25
CA THR A 29 -33.74 -31.88 21.21
C THR A 29 -34.65 -30.66 21.54
N ALA A 30 -34.22 -29.51 20.98
CA ALA A 30 -34.94 -28.67 20.00
C ALA A 30 -35.99 -27.59 20.38
N ALA A 31 -36.04 -26.59 19.47
CA ALA A 31 -37.15 -25.72 19.06
C ALA A 31 -37.52 -24.44 19.86
N ALA A 32 -37.17 -23.31 19.25
CA ALA A 32 -38.03 -22.15 18.92
C ALA A 32 -38.97 -21.49 19.95
N ALA A 33 -38.81 -20.17 20.09
CA ALA A 33 -39.92 -19.22 20.17
C ALA A 33 -39.51 -17.87 19.54
N ALA A 34 -40.49 -17.12 19.04
CA ALA A 34 -40.33 -15.75 18.54
C ALA A 34 -41.60 -14.94 18.86
N ALA A 35 -41.57 -13.65 18.51
CA ALA A 35 -42.70 -12.75 18.28
C ALA A 35 -43.33 -11.95 19.47
N VAL A 36 -43.23 -10.62 19.32
CA VAL A 36 -44.37 -9.66 19.24
C VAL A 36 -45.00 -9.08 20.53
N MET A 37 -45.44 -7.82 20.35
CA MET A 37 -46.18 -6.85 21.20
C MET A 37 -45.32 -5.81 21.93
N SER A 38 -45.41 -4.47 21.73
CA SER A 38 -46.41 -3.49 21.22
C SER A 38 -47.27 -2.80 22.29
N GLY A 39 -47.21 -1.46 22.35
CA GLY A 39 -48.01 -0.56 23.22
C GLY A 39 -47.13 0.57 23.78
N SER A 40 -47.27 1.82 23.31
CA SER A 40 -48.23 2.84 23.78
C SER A 40 -47.80 3.47 25.13
N SER A 41 -47.10 4.61 25.17
CA SER A 41 -47.52 6.00 24.86
C SER A 41 -48.14 6.76 26.06
N VAL A 42 -47.46 7.81 26.54
CA VAL A 42 -47.90 9.00 27.31
C VAL A 42 -46.57 9.75 27.60
N ALA A 43 -46.24 10.97 27.12
CA ALA A 43 -46.94 12.25 26.95
C ALA A 43 -47.14 13.03 28.28
N GLY A 44 -46.21 13.94 28.62
CA GLY A 44 -46.32 14.73 29.86
C GLY A 44 -45.18 15.73 30.13
N THR A 45 -45.30 16.93 29.57
CA THR A 45 -44.93 18.26 30.14
C THR A 45 -43.97 18.39 31.34
N GLY A 46 -43.01 19.33 31.26
CA GLY A 46 -42.38 19.96 32.43
C GLY A 46 -41.10 20.71 32.08
N SER A 47 -40.98 22.00 32.43
CA SER A 47 -39.81 22.83 32.08
C SER A 47 -39.50 23.87 33.17
N VAL A 48 -38.35 24.54 32.98
CA VAL A 48 -37.88 25.83 33.54
C VAL A 48 -37.31 25.89 34.99
N PHE A 49 -36.29 26.76 35.11
CA PHE A 49 -35.58 27.31 36.29
C PHE A 49 -34.66 26.38 37.11
N LEU A 50 -33.59 26.86 37.79
CA LEU A 50 -32.50 27.85 37.52
C LEU A 50 -31.75 28.11 38.85
N GLN A 51 -30.42 28.32 38.81
CA GLN A 51 -29.64 29.07 39.84
C GLN A 51 -29.59 28.48 41.29
N GLN A 52 -28.63 28.80 42.18
CA GLN A 52 -27.24 29.29 42.06
C GLN A 52 -26.49 29.01 43.39
N GLN A 53 -25.14 29.17 43.39
CA GLN A 53 -24.25 29.47 44.54
C GLN A 53 -24.22 28.47 45.73
N GLN A 54 -23.09 27.84 46.09
CA GLN A 54 -21.80 28.34 46.64
C GLN A 54 -21.72 28.32 48.18
N LEU A 55 -20.48 28.24 48.68
CA LEU A 55 -19.99 28.31 50.07
C LEU A 55 -20.07 27.02 50.92
N LEU A 56 -18.90 26.43 51.19
CA LEU A 56 -18.22 26.63 52.48
C LEU A 56 -16.72 26.33 52.38
N THR A 57 -15.92 26.94 53.26
CA THR A 57 -14.45 27.01 53.19
C THR A 57 -13.76 26.48 54.45
N LYS A 58 -12.55 25.93 54.24
CA LYS A 58 -11.39 25.85 55.16
C LYS A 58 -11.57 25.21 56.55
N ASN A 59 -10.70 24.25 56.86
CA ASN A 59 -9.75 24.24 58.01
C ASN A 59 -9.17 22.81 58.18
N THR A 60 -7.95 22.54 58.69
CA THR A 60 -6.77 23.38 59.08
C THR A 60 -5.56 22.47 59.35
N ASN A 61 -4.34 22.96 59.10
CA ASN A 61 -3.08 22.73 59.88
C ASN A 61 -2.53 21.28 59.98
N ASN A 62 -1.24 20.99 60.19
CA ASN A 62 0.06 21.71 60.23
C ASN A 62 1.15 20.65 59.86
N ASN A 63 2.48 20.82 59.81
CA ASN A 63 3.53 21.79 60.25
C ASN A 63 4.78 21.52 59.33
N SER A 64 6.04 21.89 59.60
CA SER A 64 6.69 23.21 59.78
C SER A 64 8.22 23.03 59.87
N ALA A 65 9.01 24.06 59.52
CA ALA A 65 10.48 24.17 59.74
C ALA A 65 11.37 23.29 58.81
N SER A 66 12.63 23.64 58.45
CA SER A 66 13.43 24.85 58.77
C SER A 66 14.59 25.15 57.78
N SER A 67 15.05 26.41 57.80
CA SER A 67 16.47 26.89 57.64
C SER A 67 17.27 26.79 56.33
N ASN A 68 17.55 27.99 55.77
CA ASN A 68 18.80 28.58 55.24
C ASN A 68 20.07 27.72 54.95
N ASN A 69 20.64 27.93 53.75
CA ASN A 69 21.94 28.63 53.49
C ASN A 69 22.07 28.89 51.96
N ASN A 70 22.54 30.05 51.46
CA ASN A 70 23.94 30.55 51.36
C ASN A 70 24.91 29.55 50.66
N ASN A 71 25.77 29.92 49.70
CA ASN A 71 26.35 31.25 49.40
C ASN A 71 26.94 31.35 47.96
N ASN A 72 27.05 32.58 47.41
CA ASN A 72 28.05 33.06 46.42
C ASN A 72 28.10 32.39 45.00
N SER A 73 28.59 32.99 43.89
CA SER A 73 29.15 34.33 43.53
C SER A 73 29.28 34.38 41.98
N ASN A 74 29.43 35.49 41.24
CA ASN A 74 29.58 36.93 41.56
C ASN A 74 29.16 37.84 40.37
N ASN A 75 29.06 39.15 40.65
CA ASN A 75 29.06 40.36 39.78
C ASN A 75 29.64 40.26 38.34
N THR A 76 29.26 41.10 37.36
CA THR A 76 29.18 42.59 37.44
C THR A 76 28.09 43.33 36.62
N ASN A 77 27.68 44.47 37.20
CA ASN A 77 27.12 45.71 36.62
C ASN A 77 27.59 46.08 35.17
N THR A 78 26.85 46.84 34.35
CA THR A 78 26.48 48.28 34.56
C THR A 78 25.10 48.74 34.07
N ASN A 79 24.66 49.90 34.59
CA ASN A 79 23.39 50.60 34.28
C ASN A 79 23.58 51.76 33.28
N SER A 80 22.53 52.07 32.50
CA SER A 80 22.04 53.41 32.01
C SER A 80 21.41 53.33 30.60
N SER A 81 20.46 54.19 30.17
CA SER A 81 19.45 54.97 30.90
C SER A 81 18.41 55.63 29.96
N THR A 82 17.12 55.59 30.32
CA THR A 82 16.02 56.56 29.99
C THR A 82 15.44 56.74 28.56
N THR A 83 14.09 56.82 28.55
CA THR A 83 13.17 57.59 27.65
C THR A 83 12.87 57.19 26.18
N THR A 84 11.68 56.60 26.00
CA THR A 84 10.58 57.01 25.08
C THR A 84 10.82 57.35 23.60
N THR A 85 10.19 56.60 22.70
CA THR A 85 8.92 57.01 22.01
C THR A 85 8.21 55.77 21.42
N ALA A 86 7.07 55.94 20.71
CA ALA A 86 6.11 54.87 20.41
C ALA A 86 5.88 54.61 18.90
N THR A 87 5.16 53.52 18.58
CA THR A 87 4.67 53.09 17.24
C THR A 87 5.76 52.80 16.20
N SER A 88 5.72 51.70 15.42
CA SER A 88 4.56 51.21 14.66
C SER A 88 4.59 49.67 14.40
N SER A 89 3.68 49.20 13.54
CA SER A 89 3.38 47.79 13.24
C SER A 89 4.29 47.12 12.20
N SER A 90 4.48 45.80 12.33
CA SER A 90 4.75 44.90 11.19
C SER A 90 3.97 43.59 11.35
N SER A 91 3.59 42.97 10.23
CA SER A 91 2.67 41.84 10.16
C SER A 91 3.37 40.51 9.93
N LEU A 92 2.98 39.46 10.66
CA LEU A 92 3.29 38.07 10.28
C LEU A 92 2.37 37.67 9.12
N GLY A 93 2.96 37.28 7.99
CA GLY A 93 2.23 36.72 6.86
C GLY A 93 1.98 35.22 7.06
N THR A 94 0.71 34.81 7.06
CA THR A 94 0.31 33.40 7.15
C THR A 94 0.22 32.78 5.75
N ASN A 95 1.32 32.23 5.25
CA ASN A 95 1.31 31.38 4.07
C ASN A 95 0.85 29.95 4.45
N THR A 96 -0.46 29.74 4.44
CA THR A 96 -1.06 28.39 4.42
C THR A 96 -1.64 28.15 3.03
N GLU A 97 -1.01 27.28 2.24
CA GLU A 97 -1.57 26.85 0.96
C GLU A 97 -2.88 26.08 1.20
N THR A 98 -3.93 26.46 0.49
CA THR A 98 -5.26 25.86 0.64
C THR A 98 -5.32 24.51 -0.07
N ILE A 99 -5.39 23.42 0.70
CA ILE A 99 -5.70 22.09 0.16
C ILE A 99 -7.06 22.16 -0.56
N GLU A 100 -7.07 21.86 -1.85
CA GLU A 100 -8.27 22.01 -2.68
C GLU A 100 -9.31 20.94 -2.33
N CYS A 101 -10.35 21.36 -1.59
CA CYS A 101 -11.40 20.47 -1.12
C CYS A 101 -12.48 20.29 -2.19
N VAL A 102 -12.30 19.27 -3.04
CA VAL A 102 -13.32 18.80 -4.00
C VAL A 102 -14.55 18.34 -3.22
N THR A 103 -15.62 19.14 -3.31
CA THR A 103 -16.94 18.80 -2.75
C THR A 103 -17.65 17.81 -3.69
N LEU A 104 -18.07 16.66 -3.17
CA LEU A 104 -18.71 15.60 -3.96
C LEU A 104 -20.16 15.97 -4.33
N ILE A 105 -20.57 15.58 -5.54
CA ILE A 105 -21.86 15.95 -6.13
C ILE A 105 -23.01 15.22 -5.42
N SER A 106 -24.14 15.91 -5.22
CA SER A 106 -25.38 15.36 -4.65
C SER A 106 -26.07 14.35 -5.57
N ASP A 107 -26.54 13.22 -5.01
CA ASP A 107 -27.29 12.21 -5.75
C ASP A 107 -28.76 12.65 -5.97
N ASP A 108 -29.05 13.34 -7.08
CA ASP A 108 -30.42 13.70 -7.53
C ASP A 108 -31.20 12.47 -8.06
N SER A 109 -31.32 11.39 -7.26
CA SER A 109 -31.94 10.13 -7.70
C SER A 109 -32.58 9.24 -6.60
N ASP A 110 -33.30 9.83 -5.65
CA ASP A 110 -34.20 9.08 -4.75
C ASP A 110 -35.59 9.79 -4.64
N VAL A 111 -36.46 9.60 -5.64
CA VAL A 111 -37.90 9.94 -5.58
C VAL A 111 -38.73 8.69 -5.89
N GLU A 112 -39.40 8.13 -4.87
CA GLU A 112 -40.32 7.00 -5.07
C GLU A 112 -41.69 7.47 -5.63
N GLU A 113 -42.08 7.01 -6.82
CA GLU A 113 -43.43 7.25 -7.35
C GLU A 113 -44.51 6.43 -6.61
N MET A 114 -45.07 7.01 -5.55
CA MET A 114 -46.33 6.53 -4.97
C MET A 114 -47.50 6.69 -5.97
N SER A 115 -47.93 5.58 -6.57
CA SER A 115 -48.93 5.61 -7.66
C SER A 115 -50.39 5.68 -7.18
N PRO A 116 -51.20 6.68 -7.59
CA PRO A 116 -52.65 6.69 -7.41
C PRO A 116 -53.40 6.06 -8.60
N LYS A 117 -54.61 5.53 -8.35
CA LYS A 117 -55.31 4.64 -9.29
C LYS A 117 -56.23 5.34 -10.30
N ARG A 118 -55.95 5.09 -11.59
CA ARG A 118 -56.91 4.65 -12.64
C ARG A 118 -58.11 5.55 -13.01
N LYS A 119 -58.13 6.00 -14.28
CA LYS A 119 -59.34 6.09 -15.14
C LYS A 119 -58.96 5.78 -16.60
N VAL A 120 -59.92 5.29 -17.40
CA VAL A 120 -59.73 4.78 -18.78
C VAL A 120 -60.93 5.18 -19.65
N PRO A 121 -60.70 5.70 -20.87
CA PRO A 121 -61.15 5.08 -22.13
C PRO A 121 -59.93 4.65 -22.99
N ALA A 122 -59.93 3.55 -23.75
CA ALA A 122 -60.58 3.32 -25.06
C ALA A 122 -60.14 4.34 -26.15
N SER A 123 -59.74 3.95 -27.38
CA SER A 123 -59.61 2.62 -28.02
C SER A 123 -58.81 2.72 -29.34
N GLY A 124 -58.11 1.66 -29.77
CA GLY A 124 -57.51 1.59 -31.12
C GLY A 124 -56.71 0.31 -31.40
N THR A 125 -56.91 -0.32 -32.55
CA THR A 125 -56.25 -1.58 -32.97
C THR A 125 -55.05 -1.35 -33.92
N PRO A 126 -54.12 -2.32 -34.05
CA PRO A 126 -52.78 -2.08 -34.59
C PRO A 126 -52.67 -2.27 -36.12
N ASN A 127 -51.57 -1.79 -36.70
CA ASN A 127 -51.20 -2.14 -38.07
C ASN A 127 -49.71 -2.49 -38.24
N LYS A 128 -49.46 -3.34 -39.24
CA LYS A 128 -48.14 -3.81 -39.71
C LYS A 128 -47.56 -2.77 -40.72
N ILE A 129 -46.35 -2.83 -41.31
CA ILE A 129 -45.33 -3.90 -41.46
C ILE A 129 -43.96 -3.32 -41.93
N LYS A 130 -42.87 -4.11 -41.79
CA LYS A 130 -41.54 -4.07 -42.47
C LYS A 130 -40.53 -2.91 -42.28
N TYR A 131 -39.29 -3.34 -42.00
CA TYR A 131 -37.99 -3.03 -42.63
C TYR A 131 -37.86 -1.85 -43.60
N ASP A 132 -36.73 -1.14 -43.49
CA ASP A 132 -35.66 -1.17 -44.49
C ASP A 132 -34.27 -1.11 -43.79
N ASP A 133 -33.19 -1.27 -44.55
CA ASP A 133 -31.79 -1.43 -44.11
C ASP A 133 -30.90 -0.42 -44.85
N ASP A 134 -30.12 0.41 -44.15
CA ASP A 134 -28.87 0.96 -44.68
C ASP A 134 -28.00 1.74 -43.65
N SER A 135 -26.71 1.83 -43.97
CA SER A 135 -25.58 2.36 -43.17
C SER A 135 -25.59 3.85 -42.73
N ASN A 136 -25.04 4.14 -41.53
CA ASN A 136 -23.70 4.78 -41.37
C ASN A 136 -23.25 5.06 -39.92
N ASP A 137 -21.95 5.31 -39.73
CA ASP A 137 -21.25 5.53 -38.44
C ASP A 137 -21.53 6.87 -37.74
N ALA A 138 -21.54 6.86 -36.40
CA ALA A 138 -21.31 8.05 -35.57
C ALA A 138 -20.80 7.70 -34.14
N GLN A 139 -19.47 7.63 -33.99
CA GLN A 139 -18.65 7.90 -32.80
C GLN A 139 -19.29 7.76 -31.39
N GLY A 140 -18.89 6.72 -30.65
CA GLY A 140 -18.94 6.72 -29.18
C GLY A 140 -17.70 7.40 -28.57
N GLY A 141 -17.88 8.15 -27.48
CA GLY A 141 -16.78 8.78 -26.74
C GLY A 141 -16.08 7.81 -25.80
N ALA A 142 -14.74 7.75 -25.85
CA ALA A 142 -13.91 6.95 -24.95
C ALA A 142 -13.17 7.83 -23.94
N ALA A 143 -13.05 7.35 -22.70
CA ALA A 143 -12.23 7.94 -21.64
C ALA A 143 -11.58 6.79 -20.82
N GLY A 144 -10.40 7.05 -20.25
CA GLY A 144 -9.46 6.02 -19.81
C GLY A 144 -9.93 5.09 -18.67
N ASP A 145 -9.41 3.86 -18.71
CA ASP A 145 -9.55 2.85 -17.66
C ASP A 145 -8.19 2.72 -16.96
N GLU A 146 -8.04 3.28 -15.75
CA GLU A 146 -6.76 3.28 -15.02
C GLU A 146 -6.56 2.04 -14.12
N ARG A 147 -5.38 1.95 -13.52
CA ARG A 147 -4.82 0.69 -13.00
C ARG A 147 -5.42 0.31 -11.64
N ARG A 148 -6.08 -0.85 -11.56
CA ARG A 148 -6.72 -1.36 -10.32
C ARG A 148 -5.76 -2.03 -9.31
N THR A 149 -4.58 -1.45 -9.14
CA THR A 149 -3.74 -1.60 -7.93
C THR A 149 -3.30 -0.20 -7.49
N SER A 150 -3.17 0.02 -6.18
CA SER A 150 -2.93 1.34 -5.57
C SER A 150 -1.61 1.99 -6.05
N ARG A 151 -1.66 2.73 -7.15
CA ARG A 151 -0.51 3.49 -7.68
C ARG A 151 -0.63 4.96 -7.34
N ARG A 152 0.07 5.36 -6.30
CA ARG A 152 0.29 6.75 -5.93
C ARG A 152 1.22 7.43 -6.94
N ASN A 153 0.81 8.59 -7.45
CA ASN A 153 1.74 9.46 -8.17
C ASN A 153 2.57 10.24 -7.13
N LYS A 154 3.88 9.99 -7.07
CA LYS A 154 4.77 10.73 -6.16
C LYS A 154 4.94 12.18 -6.65
N PRO A 155 4.69 13.21 -5.81
CA PRO A 155 5.17 14.56 -6.10
C PRO A 155 6.70 14.59 -6.03
N LYS A 156 7.35 15.42 -6.86
CA LYS A 156 8.80 15.63 -6.79
C LYS A 156 9.17 16.37 -5.50
N VAL A 157 10.21 15.90 -4.82
CA VAL A 157 10.84 16.59 -3.69
C VAL A 157 12.11 17.26 -4.19
N ASP A 158 12.00 18.53 -4.57
CA ASP A 158 13.11 19.29 -5.18
C ASP A 158 14.15 19.72 -4.13
N TYR A 159 15.26 18.98 -4.03
CA TYR A 159 16.41 19.35 -3.21
C TYR A 159 17.28 20.45 -3.86
N TYR A 160 16.76 21.69 -3.90
CA TYR A 160 17.52 22.83 -4.39
C TYR A 160 18.31 23.57 -3.29
N ASN A 161 19.61 23.26 -3.19
CA ASN A 161 20.58 24.14 -2.54
C ASN A 161 20.71 25.44 -3.34
N LYS A 162 20.39 26.59 -2.72
CA LYS A 162 20.67 27.92 -3.28
C LYS A 162 21.99 28.48 -2.75
N PRO A 163 23.03 28.68 -3.58
CA PRO A 163 23.93 29.81 -3.40
C PRO A 163 23.17 31.10 -3.76
N GLY A 164 23.40 32.18 -3.01
CA GLY A 164 22.72 33.46 -3.24
C GLY A 164 23.35 34.31 -4.33
N SER A 165 22.53 35.12 -5.01
CA SER A 165 22.97 36.26 -5.82
C SER A 165 22.32 37.54 -5.30
N GLY A 166 23.10 38.64 -5.27
CA GLY A 166 22.63 39.96 -4.84
C GLY A 166 22.07 40.79 -5.99
N ASN A 167 21.30 41.84 -5.65
CA ASN A 167 20.76 42.78 -6.62
C ASN A 167 21.85 43.60 -7.32
N ALA A 168 21.65 43.84 -8.62
CA ALA A 168 22.14 45.01 -9.34
C ALA A 168 20.99 45.52 -10.25
N ASP A 169 20.95 46.82 -10.51
CA ASP A 169 19.79 47.55 -11.04
C ASP A 169 20.15 48.38 -12.29
N SER A 170 19.14 48.78 -13.07
CA SER A 170 19.19 49.62 -14.29
C SER A 170 19.91 49.03 -15.53
N GLY A 171 19.58 49.41 -16.77
CA GLY A 171 18.48 50.29 -17.21
C GLY A 171 18.43 50.54 -18.73
N ASP A 172 17.39 51.28 -19.14
CA ASP A 172 17.18 51.95 -20.44
C ASP A 172 16.83 51.19 -21.75
N LYS A 173 16.18 51.97 -22.63
CA LYS A 173 15.69 51.70 -24.01
C LYS A 173 16.53 52.57 -25.00
N PRO A 174 16.14 52.84 -26.27
CA PRO A 174 15.19 52.22 -27.21
C PRO A 174 15.91 51.77 -28.53
N SER A 175 15.28 51.20 -29.57
CA SER A 175 14.40 51.94 -30.51
C SER A 175 13.98 51.12 -31.73
N THR A 176 12.88 51.52 -32.36
CA THR A 176 12.42 51.10 -33.70
C THR A 176 12.84 52.15 -34.74
N PRO A 177 12.92 51.80 -36.04
CA PRO A 177 11.74 52.05 -36.90
C PRO A 177 11.51 50.96 -37.98
N SER A 178 10.57 51.21 -38.88
CA SER A 178 9.95 50.23 -39.78
C SER A 178 10.08 50.60 -41.28
N SER A 179 9.52 49.71 -42.12
CA SER A 179 8.78 50.02 -43.35
C SER A 179 9.49 50.19 -44.73
N SER A 180 9.27 49.17 -45.57
CA SER A 180 8.51 49.26 -46.85
C SER A 180 9.22 49.43 -48.22
N SER A 181 8.50 48.92 -49.24
CA SER A 181 8.61 49.16 -50.70
C SER A 181 9.76 48.50 -51.48
N ALA A 182 9.63 48.20 -52.79
CA ALA A 182 8.46 47.83 -53.63
C ALA A 182 8.91 47.35 -55.04
N ALA A 183 8.04 46.57 -55.72
CA ALA A 183 8.09 46.18 -57.16
C ALA A 183 9.31 45.35 -57.63
N GLY A 184 9.22 44.51 -58.67
CA GLY A 184 8.09 44.04 -59.49
C GLY A 184 8.50 42.71 -60.19
N GLY A 185 7.71 42.07 -61.06
CA GLY A 185 6.38 42.44 -61.56
C GLY A 185 6.15 41.98 -63.01
N THR A 186 5.88 40.69 -63.24
CA THR A 186 5.45 40.16 -64.55
C THR A 186 4.55 38.93 -64.42
N ALA A 187 3.49 38.89 -65.22
CA ALA A 187 2.67 37.71 -65.49
C ALA A 187 3.31 36.87 -66.64
N THR A 188 2.84 35.70 -67.08
CA THR A 188 1.47 35.15 -67.08
C THR A 188 1.49 33.61 -67.14
N GLU A 189 0.40 32.96 -66.73
CA GLU A 189 0.25 31.51 -66.81
C GLU A 189 0.01 30.98 -68.25
N ARG A 190 0.33 29.69 -68.47
CA ARG A 190 -0.54 28.74 -69.19
C ARG A 190 -0.27 27.30 -68.72
N ARG A 191 -1.30 26.46 -68.79
CA ARG A 191 -1.36 25.09 -68.21
C ARG A 191 -1.19 23.98 -69.28
N SER A 192 -1.11 22.74 -68.76
CA SER A 192 -0.85 21.44 -69.41
C SER A 192 0.63 21.20 -69.78
N GLU A 193 1.15 19.97 -69.76
CA GLU A 193 0.49 18.66 -69.60
C GLU A 193 1.32 17.67 -68.73
N SER A 194 0.81 16.46 -68.48
CA SER A 194 1.32 15.55 -67.44
C SER A 194 2.46 14.62 -67.89
N SER A 195 3.43 14.39 -67.00
CA SER A 195 4.35 13.24 -67.10
C SER A 195 4.87 12.81 -65.71
N LYS A 196 5.50 11.62 -65.64
CA LYS A 196 5.75 10.85 -64.39
C LYS A 196 7.21 10.95 -63.93
N THR A 197 7.47 10.95 -62.62
CA THR A 197 8.14 9.84 -61.88
C THR A 197 8.62 10.23 -60.47
N ARG A 198 8.79 9.21 -59.60
CA ARG A 198 9.63 9.12 -58.39
C ARG A 198 9.72 10.35 -57.45
N LYS A 199 9.13 10.20 -56.25
CA LYS A 199 9.66 10.81 -55.01
C LYS A 199 10.31 9.72 -54.14
N SER A 200 11.34 10.12 -53.40
CA SER A 200 12.07 9.30 -52.43
C SER A 200 11.30 9.12 -51.13
N GLU A 201 11.61 8.04 -50.41
CA GLU A 201 11.16 7.84 -49.03
C GLU A 201 11.87 8.83 -48.09
N THR A 202 11.11 9.50 -47.22
CA THR A 202 11.63 10.24 -46.07
C THR A 202 11.39 9.44 -44.79
N ALA A 203 12.35 9.50 -43.86
CA ALA A 203 12.33 8.71 -42.63
C ALA A 203 11.06 8.92 -41.79
N ARG A 204 10.55 7.86 -41.18
CA ARG A 204 9.50 7.94 -40.17
C ARG A 204 10.07 8.42 -38.84
N SER A 205 9.28 9.25 -38.15
CA SER A 205 9.46 9.58 -36.73
C SER A 205 9.39 8.32 -35.85
N PRO A 206 10.18 8.21 -34.76
CA PRO A 206 10.22 7.02 -33.91
C PRO A 206 9.06 6.91 -32.92
N PHE A 207 8.20 7.92 -32.79
CA PHE A 207 7.08 7.88 -31.84
C PHE A 207 5.98 6.90 -32.30
N PRO A 208 5.48 6.00 -31.41
CA PRO A 208 4.35 5.13 -31.72
C PRO A 208 3.09 5.91 -32.10
N LYS A 209 2.25 5.28 -32.92
CA LYS A 209 0.85 5.72 -33.08
C LYS A 209 0.10 5.50 -31.76
N GLU A 210 -0.94 6.29 -31.51
CA GLU A 210 -1.88 6.00 -30.43
C GLU A 210 -2.50 4.61 -30.62
N ILE A 211 -2.34 3.75 -29.61
CA ILE A 211 -2.92 2.41 -29.55
C ILE A 211 -4.15 2.50 -28.66
N THR A 212 -5.33 2.31 -29.23
CA THR A 212 -6.62 2.58 -28.58
C THR A 212 -7.27 1.35 -27.93
N ASP A 213 -6.80 0.13 -28.17
CA ASP A 213 -7.19 -1.06 -27.41
C ASP A 213 -6.28 -1.22 -26.17
N PRO A 214 -6.80 -1.22 -24.93
CA PRO A 214 -6.01 -1.49 -23.72
C PRO A 214 -5.24 -2.83 -23.75
N ARG A 215 -5.68 -3.82 -24.53
CA ARG A 215 -4.97 -5.09 -24.72
C ARG A 215 -3.75 -4.94 -25.62
N GLU A 216 -3.88 -4.18 -26.71
CA GLU A 216 -2.74 -3.84 -27.56
C GLU A 216 -1.78 -2.89 -26.82
N ALA A 217 -2.28 -1.95 -26.01
CA ALA A 217 -1.44 -1.09 -25.18
C ALA A 217 -0.70 -1.88 -24.09
N ALA A 218 -1.35 -2.85 -23.44
CA ALA A 218 -0.70 -3.74 -22.48
C ALA A 218 0.30 -4.71 -23.15
N ALA A 219 0.01 -5.17 -24.37
CA ALA A 219 0.92 -6.00 -25.16
C ALA A 219 2.13 -5.19 -25.69
N ALA A 220 1.91 -3.97 -26.17
CA ALA A 220 2.96 -3.05 -26.62
C ALA A 220 3.84 -2.59 -25.45
N ALA A 221 3.27 -2.33 -24.27
CA ALA A 221 4.04 -2.11 -23.06
C ALA A 221 4.86 -3.35 -22.67
N ALA A 222 4.26 -4.55 -22.71
CA ALA A 222 4.97 -5.79 -22.40
C ALA A 222 6.10 -6.10 -23.41
N GLU A 223 5.91 -5.78 -24.69
CA GLU A 223 6.92 -5.95 -25.74
C GLU A 223 8.02 -4.88 -25.63
N ALA A 224 7.67 -3.62 -25.34
CA ALA A 224 8.65 -2.56 -25.07
C ALA A 224 9.49 -2.85 -23.81
N TYR A 225 8.89 -3.32 -22.71
CA TYR A 225 9.63 -3.81 -21.55
C TYR A 225 10.51 -5.01 -21.90
N LYS A 226 10.07 -5.87 -22.83
CA LYS A 226 10.82 -7.05 -23.29
C LYS A 226 12.00 -6.68 -24.20
N GLU A 227 11.90 -5.61 -24.99
CA GLU A 227 13.04 -5.03 -25.73
C GLU A 227 14.02 -4.34 -24.77
N ILE A 228 13.53 -3.46 -23.89
CA ILE A 228 14.31 -2.74 -22.87
C ILE A 228 15.07 -3.71 -21.94
N LEU A 229 14.47 -4.87 -21.62
CA LEU A 229 15.09 -5.89 -20.76
C LEU A 229 15.90 -6.95 -21.54
N THR A 230 16.26 -6.69 -22.80
CA THR A 230 17.32 -7.46 -23.49
C THR A 230 18.70 -6.86 -23.25
N GLY A 231 19.72 -7.72 -23.13
CA GLY A 231 21.10 -7.31 -22.90
C GLY A 231 21.47 -7.08 -21.43
N LEU A 232 22.51 -6.28 -21.21
CA LEU A 232 23.20 -6.17 -19.92
C LEU A 232 22.41 -5.38 -18.85
N GLU A 233 21.70 -4.33 -19.25
CA GLU A 233 20.82 -3.54 -18.38
C GLU A 233 19.68 -4.41 -17.84
N GLY A 234 18.97 -5.11 -18.73
CA GLY A 234 17.93 -6.06 -18.36
C GLY A 234 18.41 -7.21 -17.47
N ALA A 235 19.64 -7.69 -17.66
CA ALA A 235 20.24 -8.71 -16.80
C ALA A 235 20.51 -8.20 -15.37
N ALA A 236 20.99 -6.95 -15.23
CA ALA A 236 21.17 -6.32 -13.92
C ALA A 236 19.82 -6.10 -13.22
N PHE A 237 18.85 -5.51 -13.93
CA PHE A 237 17.49 -5.27 -13.43
C PHE A 237 16.79 -6.57 -12.98
N GLN A 238 16.82 -7.62 -13.81
CA GLN A 238 16.25 -8.93 -13.49
C GLN A 238 16.94 -9.61 -12.28
N SER A 239 18.15 -9.16 -11.94
CA SER A 239 18.93 -9.61 -10.79
C SER A 239 18.77 -8.72 -9.56
N ARG A 240 18.00 -7.62 -9.66
CA ARG A 240 17.82 -6.57 -8.63
C ARG A 240 19.16 -5.92 -8.27
N LEU A 241 19.90 -5.49 -9.28
CA LEU A 241 21.19 -4.80 -9.14
C LEU A 241 21.22 -3.57 -10.06
N PRO A 242 21.79 -2.43 -9.62
CA PRO A 242 22.00 -1.27 -10.47
C PRO A 242 23.03 -1.57 -11.55
N PHE A 243 22.71 -1.24 -12.80
CA PHE A 243 23.50 -1.62 -13.98
C PHE A 243 24.89 -0.96 -14.01
N ASP A 244 24.95 0.33 -13.71
CA ASP A 244 26.08 1.24 -13.89
C ASP A 244 26.85 1.55 -12.59
N LYS A 245 26.37 1.02 -11.46
CA LYS A 245 26.89 1.27 -10.11
C LYS A 245 27.19 -0.04 -9.39
N MET A 246 28.27 -0.07 -8.60
CA MET A 246 28.54 -1.16 -7.66
C MET A 246 27.69 -0.98 -6.39
N THR A 247 27.06 -2.06 -5.93
CA THR A 247 26.36 -2.11 -4.63
C THR A 247 27.35 -2.09 -3.46
N SER A 248 26.87 -1.78 -2.24
CA SER A 248 27.68 -1.82 -1.01
C SER A 248 28.36 -3.18 -0.77
N ASN A 249 27.73 -4.29 -1.17
CA ASN A 249 28.28 -5.63 -1.03
C ASN A 249 29.43 -5.88 -2.02
N GLU A 250 29.24 -5.45 -3.27
CA GLU A 250 30.29 -5.52 -4.30
C GLU A 250 31.47 -4.62 -3.93
N ALA A 251 31.21 -3.44 -3.37
CA ALA A 251 32.25 -2.54 -2.86
C ALA A 251 33.04 -3.17 -1.69
N ALA A 252 32.40 -3.95 -0.82
CA ALA A 252 33.03 -4.64 0.30
C ALA A 252 33.83 -5.89 -0.13
N CYS A 253 33.35 -6.65 -1.11
CA CYS A 253 34.05 -7.84 -1.65
C CYS A 253 35.16 -7.50 -2.67
N PHE A 254 35.07 -6.33 -3.32
CA PHE A 254 36.02 -5.85 -4.35
C PHE A 254 36.58 -4.44 -4.02
N PRO A 255 37.16 -4.23 -2.82
CA PRO A 255 37.65 -2.92 -2.39
C PRO A 255 38.96 -2.51 -3.09
N ASP A 256 39.56 -3.40 -3.87
CA ASP A 256 40.59 -3.09 -4.86
C ASP A 256 40.00 -2.33 -6.05
N ILE A 257 38.91 -2.85 -6.65
CA ILE A 257 38.23 -2.24 -7.80
C ILE A 257 37.70 -0.84 -7.49
N THR A 258 37.14 -0.64 -6.28
CA THR A 258 36.66 0.68 -5.88
C THR A 258 37.80 1.70 -5.74
N LYS A 259 38.96 1.29 -5.21
CA LYS A 259 40.17 2.12 -5.07
C LYS A 259 40.88 2.41 -6.40
N THR A 260 40.83 1.50 -7.38
CA THR A 260 41.42 1.71 -8.72
C THR A 260 40.64 2.73 -9.57
N GLY A 261 39.39 3.03 -9.21
CA GLY A 261 38.60 4.11 -9.79
C GLY A 261 37.69 3.70 -10.96
N LEU A 262 37.01 4.70 -11.54
CA LEU A 262 35.81 4.52 -12.38
C LEU A 262 35.98 3.58 -13.59
N VAL A 263 37.18 3.50 -14.18
CA VAL A 263 37.43 2.60 -15.32
C VAL A 263 37.40 1.13 -14.88
N ALA A 264 38.03 0.79 -13.75
CA ALA A 264 38.00 -0.57 -13.20
C ALA A 264 36.58 -0.96 -12.76
N GLN A 265 35.83 -0.02 -12.16
CA GLN A 265 34.43 -0.22 -11.81
C GLN A 265 33.57 -0.51 -13.05
N ARG A 266 33.73 0.24 -14.15
CA ARG A 266 33.02 -0.03 -15.41
C ARG A 266 33.36 -1.40 -16.02
N VAL A 267 34.61 -1.86 -15.93
CA VAL A 267 35.00 -3.21 -16.37
C VAL A 267 34.36 -4.29 -15.50
N PHE A 268 34.41 -4.14 -14.18
CA PHE A 268 33.72 -5.02 -13.22
C PHE A 268 32.22 -5.13 -13.54
N LEU A 269 31.54 -4.00 -13.77
CA LEU A 269 30.11 -3.96 -14.02
C LEU A 269 29.73 -4.65 -15.33
N ASN A 270 30.48 -4.44 -16.41
CA ASN A 270 30.24 -5.14 -17.68
C ASN A 270 30.39 -6.66 -17.52
N ILE A 271 31.46 -7.12 -16.86
CA ILE A 271 31.67 -8.56 -16.57
C ILE A 271 30.52 -9.10 -15.70
N ARG A 272 30.16 -8.42 -14.62
CA ARG A 272 29.06 -8.81 -13.72
C ARG A 272 27.73 -8.91 -14.49
N ASN A 273 27.36 -7.89 -15.25
CA ASN A 273 26.12 -7.86 -16.02
C ASN A 273 26.09 -8.95 -17.11
N ARG A 274 27.23 -9.25 -17.75
CA ARG A 274 27.35 -10.30 -18.77
C ARG A 274 27.20 -11.70 -18.18
N LEU A 275 27.80 -11.96 -17.01
CA LEU A 275 27.63 -13.21 -16.27
C LEU A 275 26.17 -13.45 -15.82
N LEU A 276 25.49 -12.39 -15.38
CA LEU A 276 24.05 -12.43 -15.09
C LEU A 276 23.23 -12.76 -16.34
N GLN A 277 23.53 -12.11 -17.47
CA GLN A 277 22.83 -12.33 -18.74
C GLN A 277 22.94 -13.79 -19.19
N MET A 278 24.15 -14.35 -19.23
CA MET A 278 24.41 -15.76 -19.59
C MET A 278 23.58 -16.75 -18.75
N TRP A 279 23.42 -16.47 -17.46
CA TRP A 279 22.58 -17.28 -16.56
C TRP A 279 21.08 -17.09 -16.82
N ILE A 280 20.61 -15.86 -17.04
CA ILE A 280 19.18 -15.54 -17.26
C ILE A 280 18.67 -16.07 -18.62
N GLU A 281 19.56 -16.17 -19.60
CA GLU A 281 19.30 -16.76 -20.92
C GLU A 281 19.16 -18.29 -20.85
N ASN A 282 20.02 -18.99 -20.09
CA ASN A 282 19.95 -20.46 -19.91
C ASN A 282 19.95 -20.92 -18.44
N PRO A 283 18.92 -20.58 -17.63
CA PRO A 283 18.89 -20.92 -16.20
C PRO A 283 18.61 -22.41 -15.93
N LYS A 284 18.51 -23.23 -16.97
CA LYS A 284 18.35 -24.69 -16.88
C LYS A 284 19.67 -25.45 -16.80
N GLN A 285 20.81 -24.79 -16.95
CA GLN A 285 22.13 -25.40 -16.91
C GLN A 285 23.09 -24.55 -16.08
N GLN A 286 24.00 -25.18 -15.34
CA GLN A 286 25.01 -24.47 -14.56
C GLN A 286 25.91 -23.62 -15.46
N LEU A 287 26.02 -22.32 -15.17
CA LEU A 287 27.04 -21.44 -15.73
C LEU A 287 28.36 -21.71 -14.97
N ILE A 288 29.25 -22.49 -15.58
CA ILE A 288 30.60 -22.73 -15.03
C ILE A 288 31.59 -21.69 -15.55
N VAL A 289 32.59 -21.34 -14.75
CA VAL A 289 33.55 -20.27 -15.05
C VAL A 289 34.35 -20.51 -16.32
N GLU A 290 34.64 -21.78 -16.69
CA GLU A 290 35.35 -22.10 -17.93
C GLU A 290 34.56 -21.71 -19.19
N ASN A 291 33.24 -21.95 -19.17
CA ASN A 291 32.35 -21.53 -20.25
C ASN A 291 32.18 -20.00 -20.23
N ALA A 292 32.00 -19.43 -19.03
CA ALA A 292 31.76 -18.01 -18.86
C ALA A 292 32.94 -17.14 -19.34
N ILE A 293 34.18 -17.58 -19.12
CA ILE A 293 35.39 -16.91 -19.67
C ILE A 293 35.48 -17.10 -21.19
N LYS A 294 35.18 -18.31 -21.69
CA LYS A 294 35.25 -18.62 -23.14
C LYS A 294 34.24 -17.83 -23.96
N ASP A 295 33.06 -17.58 -23.40
CA ASP A 295 31.94 -16.93 -24.08
C ASP A 295 31.85 -15.42 -23.74
N MET A 296 32.89 -14.86 -23.11
CA MET A 296 33.07 -13.43 -22.78
C MET A 296 33.66 -12.66 -23.97
N GLU A 297 33.17 -11.45 -24.23
CA GLU A 297 33.66 -10.59 -25.31
C GLU A 297 34.92 -9.79 -24.94
N GLN A 298 35.79 -9.53 -25.92
CA GLN A 298 36.91 -8.59 -25.76
C GLN A 298 36.40 -7.15 -25.54
N PRO A 299 37.00 -6.38 -24.61
CA PRO A 299 38.21 -6.67 -23.83
C PRO A 299 37.95 -7.30 -22.44
N PHE A 300 36.73 -7.75 -22.14
CA PHE A 300 36.32 -8.21 -20.81
C PHE A 300 36.82 -9.62 -20.46
N ASP A 301 37.31 -10.37 -21.45
CA ASP A 301 38.07 -11.62 -21.33
C ASP A 301 39.50 -11.44 -20.80
N SER A 302 40.06 -10.22 -20.89
CA SER A 302 41.50 -9.96 -20.74
C SER A 302 42.06 -10.12 -19.32
N ASP A 303 41.22 -10.10 -18.29
CA ASP A 303 41.56 -10.58 -16.94
C ASP A 303 40.65 -11.75 -16.51
N PRO A 304 41.06 -13.00 -16.82
CA PRO A 304 40.34 -14.19 -16.38
C PRO A 304 40.23 -14.34 -14.85
N ASN A 305 41.10 -13.70 -14.07
CA ASN A 305 41.02 -13.76 -12.61
C ASN A 305 39.92 -12.84 -12.09
N LEU A 306 39.75 -11.64 -12.67
CA LEU A 306 38.61 -10.77 -12.37
C LEU A 306 37.29 -11.47 -12.74
N VAL A 307 37.19 -12.08 -13.92
CA VAL A 307 36.01 -12.87 -14.31
C VAL A 307 35.75 -14.02 -13.33
N LYS A 308 36.79 -14.74 -12.89
CA LYS A 308 36.68 -15.81 -11.88
C LYS A 308 36.18 -15.30 -10.52
N ARG A 309 36.71 -14.17 -10.03
CA ARG A 309 36.28 -13.54 -8.76
C ARG A 309 34.81 -13.14 -8.82
N ILE A 310 34.39 -12.45 -9.89
CA ILE A 310 33.01 -11.98 -10.06
C ILE A 310 32.04 -13.16 -10.23
N HIS A 311 32.38 -14.16 -11.05
CA HIS A 311 31.58 -15.39 -11.17
C HIS A 311 31.38 -16.07 -9.82
N SER A 312 32.47 -16.23 -9.04
CA SER A 312 32.41 -16.89 -7.74
C SER A 312 31.61 -16.09 -6.70
N PHE A 313 31.67 -14.76 -6.74
CA PHE A 313 30.82 -13.88 -5.92
C PHE A 313 29.34 -14.05 -6.26
N LEU A 314 28.98 -14.07 -7.55
CA LEU A 314 27.61 -14.22 -8.03
C LEU A 314 27.03 -15.61 -7.71
N GLU A 315 27.84 -16.68 -7.78
CA GLU A 315 27.43 -18.04 -7.38
C GLU A 315 27.30 -18.15 -5.84
N ARG A 316 28.23 -17.57 -5.07
CA ARG A 316 28.20 -17.55 -3.59
C ARG A 316 26.94 -16.87 -3.04
N HIS A 317 26.55 -15.74 -3.61
CA HIS A 317 25.39 -14.96 -3.17
C HIS A 317 24.07 -15.36 -3.85
N GLY A 318 24.08 -16.34 -4.76
CA GLY A 318 22.87 -16.85 -5.41
C GLY A 318 22.26 -15.92 -6.47
N PHE A 319 23.06 -15.07 -7.11
CA PHE A 319 22.63 -14.32 -8.30
C PHE A 319 22.67 -15.19 -9.58
N ILE A 320 23.60 -16.14 -9.63
CA ILE A 320 23.67 -17.19 -10.67
C ILE A 320 23.66 -18.59 -10.02
N ASN A 321 23.45 -19.64 -10.83
CA ASN A 321 23.50 -21.04 -10.39
C ASN A 321 22.65 -21.34 -9.15
N PHE A 322 21.42 -20.81 -9.12
CA PHE A 322 20.43 -21.04 -8.06
C PHE A 322 19.22 -21.82 -8.57
N GLY A 323 18.49 -22.48 -7.67
CA GLY A 323 17.28 -23.23 -8.05
C GLY A 323 17.61 -24.55 -8.75
N ILE A 324 16.74 -24.97 -9.68
CA ILE A 324 16.75 -26.32 -10.26
C ILE A 324 17.31 -26.28 -11.67
N PHE A 325 18.57 -26.71 -11.80
CA PHE A 325 19.32 -26.69 -13.06
C PHE A 325 20.20 -27.93 -13.21
N LYS A 326 20.47 -28.31 -14.47
CA LYS A 326 21.43 -29.35 -14.81
C LYS A 326 22.83 -28.92 -14.39
N ARG A 327 23.36 -29.53 -13.33
CA ARG A 327 24.73 -29.33 -12.88
C ARG A 327 25.72 -29.85 -13.92
N LEU A 328 26.79 -29.09 -14.18
CA LEU A 328 27.89 -29.52 -15.06
C LEU A 328 29.05 -30.08 -14.25
N ARG A 329 29.27 -29.56 -13.04
CA ARG A 329 30.18 -30.13 -12.04
C ARG A 329 29.39 -31.02 -11.08
N PRO A 330 29.87 -32.22 -10.71
CA PRO A 330 29.27 -33.00 -9.63
C PRO A 330 29.43 -32.26 -8.29
N ILE A 331 28.48 -32.43 -7.38
CA ILE A 331 28.56 -31.89 -6.03
C ILE A 331 29.74 -32.56 -5.29
N PRO A 332 30.56 -31.83 -4.52
CA PRO A 332 31.64 -32.42 -3.72
C PRO A 332 31.17 -33.58 -2.82
N THR A 333 31.89 -34.70 -2.92
CA THR A 333 31.63 -35.94 -2.16
C THR A 333 32.13 -35.85 -0.73
N LYS A 334 33.32 -35.27 -0.50
CA LYS A 334 33.76 -34.84 0.83
C LYS A 334 32.93 -33.62 1.23
N LYS A 335 32.21 -33.73 2.34
CA LYS A 335 31.47 -32.60 2.92
C LYS A 335 32.34 -31.77 3.86
N LEU A 336 32.06 -30.47 3.92
CA LEU A 336 32.75 -29.49 4.78
C LEU A 336 31.73 -28.73 5.62
N GLY A 337 31.78 -28.93 6.94
CA GLY A 337 30.78 -28.42 7.87
C GLY A 337 29.41 -29.10 7.73
N LYS A 338 28.65 -29.08 8.82
CA LYS A 338 27.30 -29.63 8.89
C LYS A 338 26.29 -28.59 9.34
N VAL A 339 25.16 -28.51 8.63
CA VAL A 339 24.09 -27.55 8.86
C VAL A 339 22.76 -28.27 9.09
N ILE A 340 22.03 -27.87 10.14
CA ILE A 340 20.64 -28.26 10.33
C ILE A 340 19.75 -27.08 9.93
N VAL A 341 18.89 -27.28 8.94
CA VAL A 341 17.90 -26.30 8.51
C VAL A 341 16.55 -26.64 9.16
N ILE A 342 15.97 -25.68 9.87
CA ILE A 342 14.72 -25.86 10.61
C ILE A 342 13.57 -25.25 9.80
N GLY A 343 12.71 -26.10 9.26
CA GLY A 343 11.61 -25.78 8.35
C GLY A 343 11.95 -26.08 6.88
N ALA A 344 11.10 -26.84 6.19
CA ALA A 344 11.15 -27.05 4.74
C ALA A 344 10.20 -26.08 4.00
N GLY A 345 10.12 -24.83 4.48
CA GLY A 345 9.59 -23.71 3.70
C GLY A 345 10.54 -23.33 2.56
N ILE A 346 10.11 -22.44 1.66
CA ILE A 346 10.92 -22.07 0.48
C ILE A 346 12.28 -21.44 0.86
N SER A 347 12.36 -20.71 1.97
CA SER A 347 13.63 -20.18 2.52
C SER A 347 14.59 -21.31 2.91
N GLY A 348 14.12 -22.28 3.72
CA GLY A 348 14.92 -23.41 4.16
C GLY A 348 15.35 -24.32 3.01
N LEU A 349 14.46 -24.56 2.02
CA LEU A 349 14.78 -25.36 0.83
C LEU A 349 15.82 -24.68 -0.07
N ALA A 350 15.66 -23.37 -0.33
CA ALA A 350 16.64 -22.60 -1.11
C ALA A 350 18.02 -22.58 -0.44
N ALA A 351 18.04 -22.37 0.87
CA ALA A 351 19.28 -22.40 1.63
C ALA A 351 19.94 -23.78 1.59
N ALA A 352 19.17 -24.85 1.83
CA ALA A 352 19.68 -26.22 1.84
C ALA A 352 20.28 -26.63 0.48
N GLN A 353 19.64 -26.20 -0.62
CA GLN A 353 20.13 -26.47 -1.98
C GLN A 353 21.47 -25.77 -2.26
N GLN A 354 21.60 -24.48 -1.91
CA GLN A 354 22.86 -23.74 -2.07
C GLN A 354 23.98 -24.29 -1.17
N LEU A 355 23.69 -24.56 0.11
CA LEU A 355 24.65 -25.14 1.06
C LEU A 355 25.16 -26.51 0.61
N GLN A 356 24.27 -27.37 0.08
CA GLN A 356 24.67 -28.66 -0.47
C GLN A 356 25.56 -28.50 -1.71
N GLN A 357 25.26 -27.53 -2.59
CA GLN A 357 26.04 -27.17 -3.77
C GLN A 357 27.43 -26.63 -3.43
N PHE A 358 27.55 -25.81 -2.38
CA PHE A 358 28.84 -25.36 -1.84
C PHE A 358 29.62 -26.48 -1.13
N GLY A 359 29.05 -27.68 -0.99
CA GLY A 359 29.73 -28.85 -0.47
C GLY A 359 29.55 -29.12 1.03
N MET A 360 28.53 -28.53 1.68
CA MET A 360 28.24 -28.80 3.08
C MET A 360 27.37 -30.06 3.26
N ASP A 361 27.39 -30.65 4.47
CA ASP A 361 26.40 -31.66 4.89
C ASP A 361 25.15 -30.93 5.42
N VAL A 362 23.96 -31.31 4.94
CA VAL A 362 22.73 -30.55 5.20
C VAL A 362 21.56 -31.48 5.47
N ILE A 363 20.90 -31.28 6.62
CA ILE A 363 19.67 -31.98 7.00
C ILE A 363 18.57 -30.95 7.24
N VAL A 364 17.42 -31.11 6.59
CA VAL A 364 16.23 -30.25 6.78
C VAL A 364 15.25 -30.96 7.72
N LEU A 365 14.80 -30.27 8.77
CA LEU A 365 13.82 -30.78 9.74
C LEU A 365 12.49 -30.06 9.56
N GLU A 366 11.43 -30.79 9.21
CA GLU A 366 10.10 -30.23 8.97
C GLU A 366 9.07 -30.88 9.90
N ALA A 367 8.30 -30.05 10.61
CA ALA A 367 7.31 -30.52 11.57
C ALA A 367 6.07 -31.13 10.88
N ARG A 368 5.67 -30.59 9.72
CA ARG A 368 4.55 -31.09 8.92
C ARG A 368 4.91 -32.41 8.23
N ASP A 369 3.88 -33.08 7.71
CA ASP A 369 3.98 -34.24 6.84
C ASP A 369 4.40 -33.90 5.39
N ARG A 370 4.48 -32.61 5.07
CA ARG A 370 4.76 -32.05 3.73
C ARG A 370 5.75 -30.88 3.79
N VAL A 371 6.40 -30.61 2.65
CA VAL A 371 7.22 -29.40 2.44
C VAL A 371 6.37 -28.17 2.08
N GLY A 372 7.04 -27.03 1.85
CA GLY A 372 6.47 -25.76 1.38
C GLY A 372 5.96 -24.84 2.48
N GLY A 373 5.62 -25.38 3.66
CA GLY A 373 5.15 -24.58 4.80
C GLY A 373 3.90 -23.77 4.46
N ARG A 374 4.05 -22.44 4.32
CA ARG A 374 2.99 -21.49 3.92
C ARG A 374 2.72 -21.46 2.41
N ILE A 375 3.52 -22.13 1.58
CA ILE A 375 3.11 -22.54 0.24
C ILE A 375 2.37 -23.87 0.39
N ALA A 376 1.05 -23.85 0.16
CA ALA A 376 0.16 -24.96 0.49
C ALA A 376 -0.98 -25.06 -0.54
N THR A 377 -0.96 -26.11 -1.36
CA THR A 377 -2.00 -26.37 -2.36
C THR A 377 -2.91 -27.52 -1.90
N PHE A 378 -4.21 -27.27 -1.87
CA PHE A 378 -5.22 -28.32 -1.83
C PHE A 378 -5.33 -28.98 -3.21
N ARG A 379 -5.23 -30.31 -3.26
CA ARG A 379 -5.39 -31.13 -4.46
C ARG A 379 -6.32 -32.30 -4.15
N LYS A 380 -7.49 -32.37 -4.80
CA LYS A 380 -8.43 -33.49 -4.66
C LYS A 380 -9.24 -33.65 -5.95
N ASN A 381 -9.26 -34.86 -6.52
CA ASN A 381 -9.82 -35.09 -7.86
C ASN A 381 -9.21 -34.08 -8.86
N ASN A 382 -10.05 -33.42 -9.67
CA ASN A 382 -9.61 -32.38 -10.62
C ASN A 382 -9.57 -30.97 -9.99
N TYR A 383 -9.71 -30.83 -8.66
CA TYR A 383 -9.67 -29.54 -7.97
C TYR A 383 -8.25 -29.24 -7.48
N ILE A 384 -7.75 -28.06 -7.83
CA ILE A 384 -6.47 -27.50 -7.38
C ILE A 384 -6.77 -26.08 -6.87
N ALA A 385 -6.37 -25.78 -5.64
CA ALA A 385 -6.53 -24.46 -5.05
C ALA A 385 -5.41 -24.16 -4.02
N ASP A 386 -4.79 -22.99 -4.09
CA ASP A 386 -3.76 -22.60 -3.13
C ASP A 386 -4.34 -21.95 -1.87
N LEU A 387 -4.17 -22.64 -0.74
CA LEU A 387 -4.59 -22.24 0.60
C LEU A 387 -3.72 -21.12 1.18
N GLY A 388 -2.44 -21.11 0.78
CA GLY A 388 -1.43 -20.14 1.21
C GLY A 388 -1.10 -19.14 0.10
N ALA A 389 0.19 -18.96 -0.21
CA ALA A 389 0.61 -18.16 -1.36
C ALA A 389 0.00 -18.69 -2.67
N MET A 390 -0.53 -17.81 -3.53
CA MET A 390 -1.13 -18.15 -4.83
C MET A 390 -0.73 -17.21 -6.00
N VAL A 391 -0.06 -16.09 -5.68
CA VAL A 391 0.28 -15.01 -6.62
C VAL A 391 1.80 -14.87 -6.72
N VAL A 392 2.29 -14.63 -7.93
CA VAL A 392 3.62 -14.09 -8.22
C VAL A 392 3.42 -12.60 -8.55
N THR A 393 3.83 -11.73 -7.64
CA THR A 393 3.73 -10.27 -7.77
C THR A 393 4.83 -9.76 -8.70
N GLY A 394 4.44 -9.31 -9.90
CA GLY A 394 5.39 -8.91 -10.94
C GLY A 394 6.21 -10.06 -11.51
N VAL A 395 6.83 -9.85 -12.67
CA VAL A 395 7.66 -10.87 -13.35
C VAL A 395 9.08 -10.39 -13.64
N TRP A 396 9.27 -9.09 -13.85
CA TRP A 396 10.58 -8.49 -14.07
C TRP A 396 11.24 -8.13 -12.73
N GLY A 397 12.53 -8.43 -12.58
CA GLY A 397 13.23 -8.37 -11.29
C GLY A 397 12.92 -9.56 -10.35
N ASN A 398 11.83 -10.28 -10.58
CA ASN A 398 11.35 -11.34 -9.70
C ASN A 398 12.13 -12.67 -9.89
N PRO A 399 12.80 -13.24 -8.87
CA PRO A 399 13.52 -14.50 -8.99
C PRO A 399 12.60 -15.70 -9.28
N MET A 400 11.30 -15.61 -8.97
CA MET A 400 10.33 -16.66 -9.30
C MET A 400 10.16 -16.86 -10.82
N THR A 401 10.50 -15.86 -11.64
CA THR A 401 10.54 -15.94 -13.11
C THR A 401 11.70 -16.80 -13.62
N ILE A 402 12.78 -16.93 -12.85
CA ILE A 402 13.87 -17.87 -13.14
C ILE A 402 13.45 -19.29 -12.75
N LEU A 403 12.85 -19.46 -11.57
CA LEU A 403 12.30 -20.76 -11.13
C LEU A 403 11.18 -21.26 -12.07
N SER A 404 10.34 -20.36 -12.62
CA SER A 404 9.26 -20.75 -13.54
C SER A 404 9.80 -21.31 -14.86
N LYS A 405 10.84 -20.68 -15.43
CA LYS A 405 11.60 -21.20 -16.58
C LYS A 405 12.17 -22.59 -16.27
N GLN A 406 12.75 -22.78 -15.08
CA GLN A 406 13.36 -24.05 -14.66
C GLN A 406 12.35 -25.20 -14.59
N ILE A 407 11.26 -25.04 -13.83
CA ILE A 407 10.35 -26.15 -13.46
C ILE A 407 9.11 -26.30 -14.36
N GLY A 408 8.82 -25.34 -15.24
CA GLY A 408 7.57 -25.32 -16.02
C GLY A 408 6.36 -24.89 -15.18
N MET A 409 6.51 -23.81 -14.40
CA MET A 409 5.42 -23.26 -13.58
C MET A 409 4.38 -22.55 -14.47
N GLU A 410 3.11 -22.94 -14.39
CA GLU A 410 2.04 -22.34 -15.20
C GLU A 410 1.60 -20.98 -14.62
N MET A 411 2.35 -19.92 -14.95
CA MET A 411 2.02 -18.55 -14.58
C MET A 411 0.95 -17.96 -15.52
N VAL A 412 -0.20 -17.56 -14.98
CA VAL A 412 -1.30 -16.94 -15.73
C VAL A 412 -1.56 -15.51 -15.23
N PRO A 413 -1.49 -14.46 -16.08
CA PRO A 413 -1.77 -13.08 -15.67
C PRO A 413 -3.17 -12.88 -15.09
N ILE A 414 -3.27 -12.09 -14.02
CA ILE A 414 -4.54 -11.72 -13.38
C ILE A 414 -5.16 -10.54 -14.13
N ARG A 415 -6.40 -10.70 -14.61
CA ARG A 415 -7.22 -9.58 -15.11
C ARG A 415 -7.68 -8.72 -13.93
N GLN A 416 -7.37 -7.42 -13.95
CA GLN A 416 -7.60 -6.51 -12.82
C GLN A 416 -9.06 -6.02 -12.68
N ALA A 417 -9.94 -6.35 -13.64
CA ALA A 417 -11.35 -6.00 -13.57
C ALA A 417 -12.05 -6.76 -12.43
N CYS A 418 -12.42 -6.02 -11.37
CA CYS A 418 -13.08 -6.52 -10.18
C CYS A 418 -14.45 -5.83 -10.00
N PRO A 419 -15.55 -6.35 -10.56
CA PRO A 419 -16.88 -5.78 -10.32
C PRO A 419 -17.26 -5.93 -8.84
N LEU A 420 -17.69 -4.82 -8.22
CA LEU A 420 -18.19 -4.81 -6.85
C LEU A 420 -19.70 -5.06 -6.80
N TYR A 421 -20.15 -5.84 -5.83
CA TYR A 421 -21.56 -6.10 -5.55
C TYR A 421 -21.90 -5.65 -4.12
N GLY A 422 -22.96 -4.86 -3.97
CA GLY A 422 -23.47 -4.45 -2.67
C GLY A 422 -24.04 -5.63 -1.87
N ALA A 423 -24.21 -5.47 -0.56
CA ALA A 423 -24.78 -6.49 0.34
C ALA A 423 -26.18 -7.03 -0.07
N CYS A 424 -26.89 -6.33 -0.97
CA CYS A 424 -28.15 -6.77 -1.58
C CYS A 424 -27.99 -7.60 -2.87
N GLY A 425 -26.76 -7.94 -3.26
CA GLY A 425 -26.43 -8.70 -4.47
C GLY A 425 -26.40 -7.90 -5.78
N LYS A 426 -26.84 -6.62 -5.77
CA LYS A 426 -26.80 -5.75 -6.95
C LYS A 426 -25.37 -5.24 -7.21
N PRO A 427 -24.93 -5.08 -8.48
CA PRO A 427 -23.65 -4.47 -8.79
C PRO A 427 -23.62 -2.98 -8.37
N VAL A 428 -22.44 -2.51 -7.98
CA VAL A 428 -22.17 -1.08 -7.75
C VAL A 428 -22.11 -0.35 -9.11
N PRO A 429 -22.75 0.82 -9.29
CA PRO A 429 -22.61 1.61 -10.52
C PRO A 429 -21.16 2.06 -10.72
N LYS A 430 -20.61 1.90 -11.95
CA LYS A 430 -19.19 2.20 -12.21
C LYS A 430 -18.78 3.62 -11.75
N HIS A 431 -19.61 4.64 -11.95
CA HIS A 431 -19.27 5.99 -11.49
C HIS A 431 -19.09 6.12 -9.97
N LYS A 432 -19.77 5.29 -9.14
CA LYS A 432 -19.56 5.24 -7.68
C LYS A 432 -18.29 4.45 -7.34
N ASP A 433 -18.02 3.38 -8.08
CA ASP A 433 -16.78 2.58 -7.99
C ASP A 433 -15.56 3.49 -8.25
N ASP A 434 -15.53 4.16 -9.41
CA ASP A 434 -14.48 5.10 -9.84
C ASP A 434 -14.37 6.35 -8.94
N MET A 435 -15.47 6.79 -8.31
CA MET A 435 -15.47 7.91 -7.37
C MET A 435 -14.84 7.53 -6.03
N VAL A 436 -15.26 6.40 -5.45
CA VAL A 436 -14.81 5.97 -4.14
C VAL A 436 -13.38 5.41 -4.18
N GLU A 437 -12.96 4.77 -5.29
CA GLU A 437 -11.56 4.34 -5.45
C GLU A 437 -10.60 5.55 -5.53
N ARG A 438 -10.98 6.63 -6.23
CA ARG A 438 -10.19 7.88 -6.25
C ARG A 438 -10.12 8.53 -4.87
N GLU A 439 -11.22 8.55 -4.12
CA GLU A 439 -11.22 9.11 -2.76
C GLU A 439 -10.40 8.26 -1.78
N PHE A 440 -10.47 6.93 -1.88
CA PHE A 440 -9.60 6.01 -1.14
C PHE A 440 -8.11 6.31 -1.38
N ASN A 441 -7.71 6.51 -2.64
CA ASN A 441 -6.33 6.86 -2.97
C ASN A 441 -5.95 8.26 -2.41
N ARG A 442 -6.82 9.26 -2.53
CA ARG A 442 -6.61 10.61 -1.95
C ARG A 442 -6.46 10.58 -0.43
N LEU A 443 -7.18 9.69 0.27
CA LEU A 443 -7.05 9.49 1.72
C LEU A 443 -5.68 8.87 2.10
N LEU A 444 -5.15 7.93 1.30
CA LEU A 444 -3.80 7.38 1.51
C LEU A 444 -2.71 8.42 1.23
N GLU A 445 -2.84 9.19 0.15
CA GLU A 445 -1.94 10.31 -0.16
C GLU A 445 -1.92 11.35 0.97
N SER A 446 -3.11 11.68 1.51
CA SER A 446 -3.27 12.56 2.67
C SER A 446 -2.63 11.99 3.94
N ALA A 447 -2.73 10.68 4.17
CA ALA A 447 -2.10 10.02 5.32
C ALA A 447 -0.56 10.03 5.22
N SER A 448 -0.02 9.82 4.02
CA SER A 448 1.42 9.90 3.79
C SER A 448 1.94 11.34 3.80
N TYR A 449 1.17 12.34 3.34
CA TYR A 449 1.47 13.77 3.53
C TYR A 449 1.53 14.13 5.02
N LEU A 450 0.52 13.74 5.80
CA LEU A 450 0.46 13.92 7.25
C LEU A 450 1.68 13.30 7.96
N SER A 451 2.11 12.11 7.51
CA SER A 451 3.30 11.42 8.02
C SER A 451 4.64 12.06 7.63
N HIS A 452 4.81 12.52 6.39
CA HIS A 452 6.11 12.92 5.85
C HIS A 452 6.35 14.43 5.83
N GLN A 453 5.31 15.24 5.62
CA GLN A 453 5.41 16.70 5.49
C GLN A 453 5.10 17.44 6.80
N LEU A 454 4.25 16.85 7.65
CA LEU A 454 3.89 17.40 8.97
C LEU A 454 4.53 16.65 10.15
N ASP A 455 5.35 15.62 9.86
CA ASP A 455 5.93 14.64 10.80
C ASP A 455 4.94 14.11 11.87
N PHE A 456 3.65 14.06 11.54
CA PHE A 456 2.58 13.73 12.48
C PHE A 456 2.48 12.21 12.67
N ASN A 457 3.49 11.66 13.34
CA ASN A 457 3.73 10.22 13.52
C ASN A 457 3.52 9.75 14.97
N TYR A 458 3.34 10.68 15.91
CA TYR A 458 3.09 10.41 17.33
C TYR A 458 1.94 11.28 17.85
N ALA A 459 1.16 10.77 18.81
CA ALA A 459 0.09 11.51 19.46
C ALA A 459 -0.03 11.11 20.94
N ASN A 460 0.40 12.00 21.85
CA ASN A 460 0.65 11.74 23.27
C ASN A 460 1.73 10.66 23.48
N ASP A 461 2.87 10.83 22.81
CA ASP A 461 4.02 9.90 22.76
C ASP A 461 3.75 8.49 22.16
N ASP A 462 2.48 8.09 22.02
CA ASP A 462 2.08 6.88 21.29
C ASP A 462 2.31 7.04 19.77
N PRO A 463 3.01 6.13 19.08
CA PRO A 463 3.10 6.13 17.62
C PRO A 463 1.74 5.88 16.95
N ILE A 464 1.48 6.60 15.85
CA ILE A 464 0.20 6.61 15.14
C ILE A 464 0.10 5.43 14.16
N SER A 465 -1.09 4.85 14.05
CA SER A 465 -1.41 3.84 13.03
C SER A 465 -2.06 4.43 11.78
N LEU A 466 -1.88 3.76 10.64
CA LEU A 466 -2.50 4.14 9.37
C LEU A 466 -4.02 4.29 9.50
N GLY A 467 -4.69 3.34 10.17
CA GLY A 467 -6.14 3.40 10.42
C GLY A 467 -6.57 4.62 11.26
N ARG A 468 -5.78 4.99 12.29
CA ARG A 468 -6.04 6.17 13.13
C ARG A 468 -5.86 7.47 12.36
N ALA A 469 -4.85 7.54 11.48
CA ALA A 469 -4.64 8.68 10.58
C ALA A 469 -5.79 8.83 9.57
N LEU A 470 -6.18 7.75 8.89
CA LEU A 470 -7.29 7.74 7.94
C LEU A 470 -8.62 8.17 8.59
N GLU A 471 -8.91 7.68 9.80
CA GLU A 471 -10.08 8.14 10.57
C GLU A 471 -10.05 9.64 10.87
N TRP A 472 -8.89 10.19 11.23
CA TRP A 472 -8.74 11.62 11.50
C TRP A 472 -8.87 12.47 10.24
N ILE A 473 -8.33 12.01 9.10
CA ILE A 473 -8.46 12.70 7.81
C ILE A 473 -9.93 12.73 7.37
N ILE A 474 -10.65 11.61 7.45
CA ILE A 474 -12.10 11.55 7.18
C ILE A 474 -12.86 12.55 8.06
N LYS A 475 -12.59 12.57 9.38
CA LYS A 475 -13.22 13.53 10.30
C LYS A 475 -12.88 15.00 9.99
N LEU A 476 -11.70 15.27 9.43
CA LEU A 476 -11.33 16.61 8.94
C LEU A 476 -12.07 16.97 7.64
N GLN A 477 -12.31 16.04 6.72
CA GLN A 477 -13.13 16.30 5.53
C GLN A 477 -14.61 16.52 5.92
N GLU A 478 -15.17 15.69 6.81
CA GLU A 478 -16.51 15.89 7.38
C GLU A 478 -16.66 17.24 8.09
N LYS A 479 -15.62 17.70 8.79
CA LYS A 479 -15.56 19.03 9.40
C LYS A 479 -15.55 20.13 8.33
N SER A 480 -14.73 19.99 7.29
CA SER A 480 -14.63 20.97 6.19
C SER A 480 -15.96 21.16 5.46
N VAL A 481 -16.71 20.09 5.20
CA VAL A 481 -18.07 20.17 4.62
C VAL A 481 -19.01 20.97 5.52
N LYS A 482 -19.01 20.71 6.84
CA LYS A 482 -19.83 21.47 7.81
C LYS A 482 -19.40 22.94 7.92
N GLU A 483 -18.11 23.24 7.79
CA GLU A 483 -17.61 24.63 7.78
C GLU A 483 -18.06 25.37 6.50
N LYS A 484 -18.02 24.73 5.33
CA LYS A 484 -18.62 25.26 4.08
C LYS A 484 -20.13 25.53 4.23
N GLN A 485 -20.88 24.59 4.85
CA GLN A 485 -22.32 24.76 5.12
C GLN A 485 -22.60 25.94 6.05
N VAL A 486 -21.86 26.09 7.15
CA VAL A 486 -22.02 27.22 8.07
C VAL A 486 -21.67 28.56 7.40
N GLN A 487 -20.63 28.61 6.56
CA GLN A 487 -20.26 29.80 5.78
C GLN A 487 -21.39 30.19 4.80
N HIS A 488 -21.93 29.23 4.05
CA HIS A 488 -23.05 29.44 3.15
C HIS A 488 -24.30 29.96 3.88
N LEU A 489 -24.68 29.33 5.00
CA LEU A 489 -25.82 29.78 5.82
C LEU A 489 -25.60 31.17 6.45
N THR A 490 -24.35 31.53 6.75
CA THR A 490 -24.01 32.89 7.23
C THR A 490 -24.20 33.92 6.12
N LEU A 491 -23.69 33.66 4.91
CA LEU A 491 -23.88 34.53 3.75
C LEU A 491 -25.37 34.67 3.37
N LEU A 492 -26.13 33.59 3.48
CA LEU A 492 -27.59 33.60 3.27
C LEU A 492 -28.29 34.50 4.30
N ALA A 493 -27.98 34.36 5.59
CA ALA A 493 -28.55 35.18 6.65
C ALA A 493 -28.14 36.67 6.55
N GLU A 494 -26.94 36.96 6.04
CA GLU A 494 -26.48 38.33 5.74
C GLU A 494 -27.24 38.93 4.54
N ALA A 495 -27.45 38.17 3.47
CA ALA A 495 -28.24 38.60 2.32
C ALA A 495 -29.71 38.85 2.70
N GLN A 496 -30.33 37.94 3.46
CA GLN A 496 -31.69 38.11 4.00
C GLN A 496 -31.80 39.35 4.90
N ARG A 497 -30.80 39.61 5.76
CA ARG A 497 -30.77 40.83 6.59
C ARG A 497 -30.69 42.10 5.73
N ALA A 498 -29.85 42.13 4.69
CA ALA A 498 -29.76 43.27 3.80
C ALA A 498 -31.09 43.56 3.06
N VAL A 499 -31.83 42.52 2.64
CA VAL A 499 -33.18 42.67 2.08
C VAL A 499 -34.14 43.28 3.12
N ILE A 500 -34.16 42.77 4.35
CA ILE A 500 -35.03 43.25 5.45
C ILE A 500 -34.70 44.71 5.82
N ASP A 501 -33.43 45.07 5.91
CA ASP A 501 -32.98 46.44 6.22
C ASP A 501 -33.38 47.41 5.10
N ASN A 502 -33.25 47.00 3.83
CA ASN A 502 -33.70 47.80 2.70
C ASN A 502 -35.24 47.94 2.66
N GLN A 503 -35.99 46.85 2.86
CA GLN A 503 -37.46 46.87 2.95
C GLN A 503 -37.96 47.77 4.09
N THR A 504 -37.21 47.84 5.20
CA THR A 504 -37.48 48.77 6.30
C THR A 504 -37.28 50.23 5.87
N ARG A 505 -36.16 50.55 5.18
CA ARG A 505 -35.91 51.89 4.61
C ARG A 505 -36.98 52.30 3.59
N ILE A 506 -37.37 51.40 2.70
CA ILE A 506 -38.45 51.57 1.71
C ILE A 506 -39.79 51.88 2.40
N SER A 507 -40.09 51.17 3.49
CA SER A 507 -41.33 51.36 4.28
C SER A 507 -41.37 52.72 4.99
N GLU A 508 -40.27 53.13 5.64
CA GLU A 508 -40.16 54.47 6.23
C GLU A 508 -40.29 55.58 5.18
N LEU A 509 -39.60 55.42 4.06
CA LEU A 509 -39.58 56.42 2.99
C LEU A 509 -40.96 56.55 2.32
N SER A 510 -41.68 55.45 2.17
CA SER A 510 -43.09 55.45 1.73
C SER A 510 -43.99 56.28 2.67
N ALA A 511 -43.78 56.18 4.00
CA ALA A 511 -44.51 57.00 4.97
C ALA A 511 -44.14 58.49 4.88
N LYS A 512 -42.85 58.81 4.69
CA LYS A 512 -42.37 60.19 4.45
C LYS A 512 -42.97 60.79 3.17
N ILE A 513 -42.95 60.05 2.05
CA ILE A 513 -43.57 60.41 0.77
C ILE A 513 -45.07 60.70 0.93
N LYS A 514 -45.80 59.83 1.64
CA LYS A 514 -47.23 60.04 1.92
C LYS A 514 -47.46 61.34 2.70
N ASN A 515 -46.69 61.59 3.75
CA ASN A 515 -46.80 62.81 4.56
C ASN A 515 -46.50 64.09 3.76
N PHE A 516 -45.45 64.08 2.93
CA PHE A 516 -45.15 65.23 2.05
C PHE A 516 -46.25 65.47 1.02
N LYS A 517 -46.77 64.41 0.38
CA LYS A 517 -47.90 64.49 -0.57
C LYS A 517 -49.15 65.07 0.07
N GLU A 518 -49.51 64.64 1.28
CA GLU A 518 -50.63 65.20 2.04
C GLU A 518 -50.39 66.66 2.47
N THR A 519 -49.17 67.01 2.86
CA THR A 519 -48.79 68.37 3.30
C THR A 519 -48.81 69.35 2.13
N HIS A 520 -48.21 68.98 1.00
CA HIS A 520 -48.26 69.76 -0.24
C HIS A 520 -49.70 69.96 -0.74
N ALA A 521 -50.55 68.92 -0.65
CA ALA A 521 -51.98 69.02 -0.99
C ALA A 521 -52.79 69.89 -0.02
N LYS A 522 -52.37 70.03 1.25
CA LYS A 522 -52.95 70.99 2.21
C LYS A 522 -52.51 72.42 1.89
N LEU A 523 -51.20 72.63 1.65
CA LEU A 523 -50.64 73.95 1.29
C LEU A 523 -51.27 74.50 0.00
N LEU A 524 -51.36 73.69 -1.08
CA LEU A 524 -52.01 74.13 -2.32
C LEU A 524 -53.47 74.58 -2.14
N LYS A 525 -54.19 74.05 -1.14
CA LYS A 525 -55.57 74.45 -0.81
C LYS A 525 -55.65 75.70 0.07
N SER A 526 -54.60 76.04 0.82
CA SER A 526 -54.54 77.21 1.71
C SER A 526 -53.78 78.40 1.11
N ARG A 527 -53.47 78.36 -0.19
CA ARG A 527 -52.65 79.37 -0.88
C ARG A 527 -53.33 80.76 -0.89
N PRO A 528 -52.69 81.81 -0.34
CA PRO A 528 -53.24 83.15 -0.35
C PRO A 528 -53.26 83.76 -1.76
N GLN A 529 -54.11 84.78 -1.97
CA GLN A 529 -54.03 85.63 -3.16
C GLN A 529 -52.87 86.61 -3.02
N ARG A 530 -52.08 86.81 -4.09
CA ARG A 530 -50.93 87.73 -4.10
C ARG A 530 -51.41 89.18 -4.07
N SER A 531 -51.07 89.92 -3.03
CA SER A 531 -51.52 91.30 -2.79
C SER A 531 -50.56 92.39 -3.30
N GLY A 532 -49.90 92.13 -4.44
CA GLY A 532 -48.98 93.06 -5.11
C GLY A 532 -47.53 92.57 -5.13
N ASP A 533 -46.59 93.51 -5.19
CA ASP A 533 -45.15 93.26 -5.03
C ASP A 533 -44.71 93.64 -3.61
N GLY A 534 -43.93 92.76 -2.98
CA GLY A 534 -43.54 92.87 -1.58
C GLY A 534 -44.36 92.05 -0.58
N ASP A 535 -45.33 91.25 -1.04
CA ASP A 535 -46.15 90.35 -0.21
C ASP A 535 -45.33 89.18 0.37
N THR A 536 -44.70 89.41 1.52
CA THR A 536 -43.82 88.44 2.20
C THR A 536 -44.57 87.20 2.68
N ALA A 537 -45.84 87.33 3.07
CA ALA A 537 -46.65 86.20 3.51
C ALA A 537 -46.99 85.26 2.34
N TRP A 538 -47.28 85.82 1.16
CA TRP A 538 -47.45 85.03 -0.07
C TRP A 538 -46.14 84.37 -0.50
N VAL A 539 -45.01 85.08 -0.45
CA VAL A 539 -43.69 84.54 -0.82
C VAL A 539 -43.25 83.40 0.09
N GLU A 540 -43.45 83.51 1.41
CA GLU A 540 -43.13 82.44 2.37
C GLU A 540 -44.01 81.19 2.14
N HIS A 541 -45.31 81.37 1.90
CA HIS A 541 -46.21 80.24 1.61
C HIS A 541 -45.87 79.55 0.26
N GLU A 542 -45.55 80.34 -0.76
CA GLU A 542 -45.07 79.85 -2.07
C GLU A 542 -43.72 79.10 -1.94
N PHE A 543 -42.82 79.57 -1.06
CA PHE A 543 -41.58 78.88 -0.71
C PHE A 543 -41.86 77.55 -0.02
N GLN A 544 -42.78 77.50 0.95
CA GLN A 544 -43.17 76.26 1.64
C GLN A 544 -43.80 75.24 0.67
N ILE A 545 -44.64 75.66 -0.28
CA ILE A 545 -45.15 74.80 -1.36
C ILE A 545 -43.99 74.19 -2.15
N ARG A 546 -43.06 75.03 -2.65
CA ARG A 546 -41.94 74.61 -3.51
C ARG A 546 -40.91 73.74 -2.78
N SER A 547 -40.62 74.07 -1.53
CA SER A 547 -39.73 73.29 -0.65
C SER A 547 -40.32 71.91 -0.35
N THR A 548 -41.61 71.84 0.00
CA THR A 548 -42.31 70.56 0.22
C THR A 548 -42.34 69.71 -1.07
N LEU A 549 -42.55 70.34 -2.23
CA LEU A 549 -42.54 69.65 -3.53
C LEU A 549 -41.13 69.14 -3.90
N PHE A 550 -40.08 69.90 -3.58
CA PHE A 550 -38.68 69.50 -3.81
C PHE A 550 -38.30 68.28 -2.95
N GLU A 551 -38.53 68.35 -1.63
CA GLU A 551 -38.23 67.24 -0.72
C GLU A 551 -39.11 66.01 -1.00
N TRP A 552 -40.37 66.20 -1.43
CA TRP A 552 -41.21 65.10 -1.94
C TRP A 552 -40.60 64.44 -3.19
N THR A 553 -40.19 65.23 -4.18
CA THR A 553 -39.62 64.72 -5.45
C THR A 553 -38.31 63.97 -5.20
N LYS A 554 -37.46 64.51 -4.32
CA LYS A 554 -36.21 63.90 -3.83
C LYS A 554 -36.47 62.57 -3.13
N ALA A 555 -37.45 62.50 -2.22
CA ALA A 555 -37.84 61.26 -1.54
C ALA A 555 -38.39 60.20 -2.52
N CYS A 556 -39.16 60.60 -3.55
CA CYS A 556 -39.58 59.68 -4.61
C CYS A 556 -38.40 59.10 -5.40
N LYS A 557 -37.38 59.92 -5.72
CA LYS A 557 -36.17 59.44 -6.40
C LYS A 557 -35.37 58.46 -5.54
N GLU A 558 -35.20 58.76 -4.25
CA GLU A 558 -34.56 57.84 -3.30
C GLU A 558 -35.32 56.50 -3.20
N TYR A 559 -36.66 56.53 -3.25
CA TYR A 559 -37.49 55.32 -3.27
C TYR A 559 -37.29 54.47 -4.55
N GLU A 560 -37.16 55.10 -5.72
CA GLU A 560 -36.82 54.41 -6.97
C GLU A 560 -35.41 53.81 -6.96
N GLU A 561 -34.48 54.40 -6.20
CA GLU A 561 -33.12 53.89 -6.03
C GLU A 561 -33.11 52.68 -5.07
N LEU A 562 -33.79 52.77 -3.93
CA LEU A 562 -33.95 51.64 -2.99
C LEU A 562 -34.71 50.45 -3.60
N LYS A 563 -35.68 50.69 -4.50
CA LYS A 563 -36.38 49.61 -5.20
C LYS A 563 -35.47 48.84 -6.18
N LYS A 564 -34.52 49.50 -6.83
CA LYS A 564 -33.49 48.84 -7.65
C LYS A 564 -32.44 48.13 -6.79
N GLU A 565 -32.14 48.67 -5.61
CA GLU A 565 -31.33 47.99 -4.58
C GLU A 565 -32.02 46.70 -4.12
N GLU A 566 -33.34 46.70 -3.94
CA GLU A 566 -34.14 45.51 -3.57
C GLU A 566 -34.09 44.42 -4.65
N GLU A 567 -34.36 44.76 -5.92
CA GLU A 567 -34.24 43.82 -7.06
C GLU A 567 -32.85 43.15 -7.13
N SER A 568 -31.79 43.92 -6.85
CA SER A 568 -30.41 43.42 -6.82
C SER A 568 -30.12 42.52 -5.62
N LEU A 569 -30.63 42.87 -4.43
CA LEU A 569 -30.48 42.08 -3.21
C LEU A 569 -31.28 40.76 -3.26
N GLU A 570 -32.49 40.79 -3.81
CA GLU A 570 -33.30 39.58 -4.06
C GLU A 570 -32.66 38.66 -5.10
N ALA A 571 -32.08 39.21 -6.17
CA ALA A 571 -31.33 38.43 -7.16
C ALA A 571 -30.11 37.74 -6.53
N LYS A 572 -29.33 38.45 -5.71
CA LYS A 572 -28.18 37.88 -4.98
C LYS A 572 -28.60 36.85 -3.93
N LEU A 573 -29.70 37.08 -3.21
CA LEU A 573 -30.25 36.11 -2.27
C LEU A 573 -30.58 34.79 -2.99
N LYS A 574 -31.29 34.88 -4.12
CA LYS A 574 -31.65 33.73 -4.95
C LYS A 574 -30.43 33.00 -5.54
N GLU A 575 -29.39 33.74 -5.93
CA GLU A 575 -28.12 33.16 -6.41
C GLU A 575 -27.46 32.30 -5.32
N ILE A 576 -27.45 32.78 -4.08
CA ILE A 576 -26.96 32.00 -2.93
C ILE A 576 -27.84 30.76 -2.72
N GLU A 577 -29.17 30.94 -2.63
CA GLU A 577 -30.12 29.82 -2.43
C GLU A 577 -30.03 28.74 -3.51
N SER A 578 -29.67 29.08 -4.75
CA SER A 578 -29.51 28.11 -5.84
C SER A 578 -28.19 27.33 -5.83
N ASN A 579 -27.21 27.69 -4.99
CA ASN A 579 -25.88 27.10 -4.98
C ASN A 579 -25.45 26.59 -3.57
N PRO A 580 -26.14 25.60 -2.99
CA PRO A 580 -25.72 24.98 -1.73
C PRO A 580 -24.41 24.18 -1.89
N PRO A 581 -23.55 24.14 -0.84
CA PRO A 581 -22.45 23.17 -0.77
C PRO A 581 -22.99 21.75 -0.49
N SER A 582 -22.18 20.72 -0.74
CA SER A 582 -22.56 19.31 -0.51
C SER A 582 -23.11 19.07 0.91
N ASP A 583 -24.18 18.28 1.01
CA ASP A 583 -24.82 17.92 2.30
C ASP A 583 -23.95 17.04 3.20
N VAL A 584 -23.18 16.14 2.58
CA VAL A 584 -22.33 15.14 3.25
C VAL A 584 -20.97 15.04 2.57
N TYR A 585 -19.98 14.54 3.31
CA TYR A 585 -18.70 14.12 2.72
C TYR A 585 -18.82 12.75 2.04
N LEU A 586 -19.43 11.77 2.69
CA LEU A 586 -19.73 10.44 2.12
C LEU A 586 -21.12 10.00 2.61
N SER A 587 -21.94 9.41 1.74
CA SER A 587 -23.16 8.74 2.20
C SER A 587 -22.84 7.39 2.83
N SER A 588 -23.81 6.78 3.51
CA SER A 588 -23.68 5.41 4.04
C SER A 588 -23.36 4.38 2.95
N LYS A 589 -23.82 4.59 1.70
CA LYS A 589 -23.53 3.73 0.54
C LYS A 589 -22.06 3.88 0.13
N ASP A 590 -21.59 5.12 -0.04
CA ASP A 590 -20.21 5.42 -0.44
C ASP A 590 -19.20 4.96 0.65
N ARG A 591 -19.55 5.14 1.93
CA ARG A 591 -18.74 4.67 3.06
C ARG A 591 -18.63 3.13 3.13
N GLN A 592 -19.67 2.39 2.76
CA GLN A 592 -19.60 0.93 2.66
C GLN A 592 -18.63 0.49 1.55
N ILE A 593 -18.67 1.15 0.38
CA ILE A 593 -17.72 0.91 -0.71
C ILE A 593 -16.29 1.26 -0.27
N LEU A 594 -16.09 2.38 0.43
CA LEU A 594 -14.78 2.76 0.97
C LEU A 594 -14.23 1.74 1.98
N ASP A 595 -15.10 1.17 2.82
CA ASP A 595 -14.74 0.05 3.70
C ASP A 595 -14.37 -1.23 2.94
N TRP A 596 -14.85 -1.45 1.70
CA TRP A 596 -14.33 -2.53 0.84
C TRP A 596 -12.89 -2.27 0.38
N HIS A 597 -12.54 -1.04 0.00
CA HIS A 597 -11.15 -0.69 -0.32
C HIS A 597 -10.23 -0.82 0.91
N PHE A 598 -10.69 -0.39 2.08
CA PHE A 598 -9.97 -0.65 3.34
C PHE A 598 -9.84 -2.15 3.62
N ALA A 599 -10.87 -2.97 3.37
CA ALA A 599 -10.78 -4.43 3.50
C ALA A 599 -9.74 -5.04 2.54
N ASN A 600 -9.60 -4.50 1.33
CA ASN A 600 -8.59 -4.91 0.37
C ASN A 600 -7.16 -4.55 0.82
N LEU A 601 -7.00 -3.40 1.47
CA LEU A 601 -5.72 -2.99 2.08
C LEU A 601 -5.37 -3.85 3.32
N GLU A 602 -6.38 -4.20 4.13
CA GLU A 602 -6.26 -5.16 5.24
C GLU A 602 -6.01 -6.60 4.78
N PHE A 603 -6.40 -6.94 3.54
CA PHE A 603 -6.06 -8.20 2.87
C PHE A 603 -4.60 -8.22 2.45
N ALA A 604 -4.12 -7.20 1.72
CA ALA A 604 -2.73 -7.10 1.28
C ALA A 604 -1.76 -7.23 2.47
N ASN A 605 -1.99 -6.43 3.52
CA ASN A 605 -1.19 -6.42 4.75
C ASN A 605 -1.52 -7.57 5.73
N ALA A 606 -2.57 -8.36 5.47
CA ALA A 606 -3.13 -9.38 6.36
C ALA A 606 -3.33 -8.92 7.83
N THR A 607 -3.71 -7.67 8.07
CA THR A 607 -3.89 -7.12 9.42
C THR A 607 -4.87 -5.95 9.41
N PRO A 608 -5.62 -5.70 10.50
CA PRO A 608 -6.37 -4.45 10.67
C PRO A 608 -5.52 -3.20 10.49
N LEU A 609 -6.06 -2.16 9.82
CA LEU A 609 -5.32 -0.90 9.60
C LEU A 609 -4.92 -0.18 10.90
N SER A 610 -5.59 -0.49 12.01
CA SER A 610 -5.25 -0.02 13.36
C SER A 610 -3.85 -0.46 13.83
N ASN A 611 -3.27 -1.49 13.21
CA ASN A 611 -2.03 -2.12 13.64
C ASN A 611 -0.82 -1.71 12.78
N LEU A 612 -1.04 -1.12 11.60
CA LEU A 612 0.01 -0.72 10.65
C LEU A 612 0.67 0.59 11.07
N SER A 613 2.00 0.64 11.00
CA SER A 613 2.78 1.86 11.28
C SER A 613 2.48 2.94 10.24
N LEU A 614 2.01 4.13 10.65
CA LEU A 614 1.71 5.21 9.70
C LEU A 614 2.92 5.58 8.81
N LYS A 615 4.14 5.56 9.36
CA LYS A 615 5.37 6.01 8.69
C LYS A 615 6.08 4.93 7.86
N HIS A 616 5.71 3.66 8.04
CA HIS A 616 6.55 2.53 7.60
C HIS A 616 5.77 1.31 7.07
N TRP A 617 4.45 1.40 6.86
CA TRP A 617 3.67 0.27 6.33
C TRP A 617 3.91 0.01 4.84
N ASP A 618 4.29 1.07 4.11
CA ASP A 618 4.53 1.19 2.66
C ASP A 618 6.04 1.21 2.32
N GLN A 619 6.90 0.77 3.24
CA GLN A 619 8.36 0.88 3.11
C GLN A 619 8.99 0.01 1.99
N ASP A 620 8.26 -1.00 1.51
CA ASP A 620 8.69 -1.94 0.47
C ASP A 620 8.03 -1.70 -0.90
N ASP A 621 7.11 -0.71 -1.02
CA ASP A 621 6.52 -0.29 -2.29
C ASP A 621 7.59 0.14 -3.32
N ASP A 622 8.68 0.76 -2.86
CA ASP A 622 9.82 1.19 -3.69
C ASP A 622 10.59 0.01 -4.34
N PHE A 623 10.25 -1.24 -3.99
CA PHE A 623 10.83 -2.45 -4.57
C PHE A 623 9.79 -3.31 -5.32
N GLU A 624 8.60 -2.78 -5.67
CA GLU A 624 7.57 -3.52 -6.42
C GLU A 624 8.12 -4.05 -7.77
N PHE A 625 8.01 -5.36 -8.00
CA PHE A 625 8.41 -5.97 -9.28
C PHE A 625 7.47 -5.57 -10.42
N ILE A 626 8.07 -5.13 -11.54
CA ILE A 626 7.35 -4.66 -12.72
C ILE A 626 6.68 -5.85 -13.46
N GLY A 627 5.54 -5.55 -14.09
CA GLY A 627 4.79 -6.46 -14.94
C GLY A 627 3.55 -7.04 -14.27
N ASN A 628 2.71 -7.72 -15.05
CA ASN A 628 1.45 -8.27 -14.55
C ASN A 628 1.69 -9.27 -13.40
N HIS A 629 0.95 -9.11 -12.31
CA HIS A 629 0.84 -10.17 -11.31
C HIS A 629 0.24 -11.43 -11.96
N THR A 630 0.75 -12.61 -11.60
CA THR A 630 0.28 -13.89 -12.15
C THR A 630 -0.12 -14.88 -11.05
N THR A 631 -0.98 -15.84 -11.36
CA THR A 631 -1.27 -16.99 -10.49
C THR A 631 -0.63 -18.27 -10.98
N VAL A 632 -0.32 -19.19 -10.07
CA VAL A 632 0.29 -20.49 -10.39
C VAL A 632 -0.80 -21.54 -10.61
N ARG A 633 -1.20 -21.71 -11.87
CA ARG A 633 -2.38 -22.50 -12.27
C ARG A 633 -2.29 -23.98 -11.88
N ASN A 634 -1.09 -24.57 -11.99
CA ASN A 634 -0.82 -25.94 -11.59
C ASN A 634 -0.56 -26.11 -10.08
N GLY A 635 -0.78 -25.05 -9.28
CA GLY A 635 -0.73 -25.03 -7.82
C GLY A 635 0.68 -24.83 -7.29
N TYR A 636 0.89 -23.74 -6.54
CA TYR A 636 2.20 -23.19 -6.19
C TYR A 636 3.12 -24.13 -5.38
N SER A 637 2.57 -25.20 -4.79
CA SER A 637 3.37 -26.32 -4.22
C SER A 637 4.35 -26.97 -5.21
N CYS A 638 4.19 -26.79 -6.53
CA CYS A 638 5.15 -27.28 -7.52
C CYS A 638 6.58 -26.77 -7.26
N VAL A 639 6.76 -25.52 -6.80
CA VAL A 639 8.08 -24.94 -6.50
C VAL A 639 8.79 -25.64 -5.33
N PRO A 640 8.24 -25.65 -4.10
CA PRO A 640 8.92 -26.29 -2.97
C PRO A 640 9.04 -27.81 -3.13
N ILE A 641 8.17 -28.48 -3.90
CA ILE A 641 8.32 -29.90 -4.22
C ILE A 641 9.54 -30.11 -5.14
N ALA A 642 9.69 -29.32 -6.20
CA ALA A 642 10.83 -29.46 -7.11
C ALA A 642 12.17 -29.11 -6.41
N LEU A 643 12.16 -28.19 -5.43
CA LEU A 643 13.34 -27.88 -4.61
C LEU A 643 13.75 -28.99 -3.62
N THR A 644 13.01 -30.11 -3.49
CA THR A 644 13.45 -31.23 -2.63
C THR A 644 14.47 -32.16 -3.26
N GLU A 645 14.73 -32.05 -4.57
CA GLU A 645 15.58 -33.00 -5.30
C GLU A 645 17.00 -33.06 -4.72
N GLY A 646 17.37 -34.23 -4.19
CA GLY A 646 18.69 -34.50 -3.59
C GLY A 646 18.88 -34.07 -2.13
N LEU A 647 17.87 -33.49 -1.47
CA LEU A 647 17.98 -33.04 -0.07
C LEU A 647 17.58 -34.13 0.95
N ASP A 648 18.27 -34.19 2.09
CA ASP A 648 17.82 -34.99 3.24
C ASP A 648 16.77 -34.22 4.05
N ILE A 649 15.49 -34.58 3.89
CA ILE A 649 14.36 -33.90 4.53
C ILE A 649 13.62 -34.84 5.48
N ARG A 650 13.60 -34.49 6.76
CA ARG A 650 12.90 -35.21 7.84
C ARG A 650 11.57 -34.54 8.14
N VAL A 651 10.54 -34.91 7.39
CA VAL A 651 9.13 -34.54 7.67
C VAL A 651 8.62 -35.22 8.96
N ASN A 652 7.54 -34.69 9.55
CA ASN A 652 6.94 -35.13 10.83
C ASN A 652 7.88 -34.99 12.04
N THR A 653 8.93 -34.17 11.93
CA THR A 653 10.01 -34.02 12.91
C THR A 653 9.96 -32.63 13.51
N ALA A 654 9.19 -32.48 14.58
CA ALA A 654 8.95 -31.19 15.22
C ALA A 654 10.11 -30.80 16.14
N VAL A 655 10.84 -29.73 15.83
CA VAL A 655 11.84 -29.15 16.74
C VAL A 655 11.17 -28.67 18.02
N LYS A 656 11.82 -28.92 19.17
CA LYS A 656 11.36 -28.52 20.51
C LYS A 656 12.42 -27.69 21.25
N THR A 657 13.71 -28.03 21.10
CA THR A 657 14.80 -27.25 21.68
C THR A 657 15.92 -27.03 20.67
N ILE A 658 16.36 -25.78 20.54
CA ILE A 658 17.52 -25.35 19.76
C ILE A 658 18.62 -24.99 20.76
N LYS A 659 19.59 -25.88 20.93
CA LYS A 659 20.78 -25.60 21.76
C LYS A 659 21.91 -25.08 20.87
N TYR A 660 22.59 -24.01 21.28
CA TYR A 660 23.73 -23.44 20.57
C TYR A 660 24.83 -22.98 21.53
N PHE A 661 26.08 -23.33 21.22
CA PHE A 661 27.23 -23.14 22.08
C PHE A 661 28.51 -22.99 21.23
N PRO A 662 29.65 -22.50 21.76
CA PRO A 662 30.82 -22.15 20.95
C PRO A 662 31.35 -23.27 20.03
N THR A 663 31.16 -24.55 20.41
CA THR A 663 31.58 -25.73 19.65
C THR A 663 30.53 -26.33 18.71
N GLY A 664 29.32 -25.78 18.58
CA GLY A 664 28.30 -26.27 17.64
C GLY A 664 26.84 -26.10 18.10
N VAL A 665 25.95 -26.95 17.57
CA VAL A 665 24.51 -26.95 17.89
C VAL A 665 23.96 -28.36 18.16
N GLU A 666 22.91 -28.42 19.00
CA GLU A 666 22.09 -29.62 19.21
C GLU A 666 20.61 -29.29 19.08
N ILE A 667 19.94 -29.92 18.12
CA ILE A 667 18.51 -29.70 17.84
C ILE A 667 17.73 -30.91 18.33
N VAL A 668 16.94 -30.71 19.39
CA VAL A 668 16.08 -31.74 20.00
C VAL A 668 14.71 -31.68 19.31
N THR A 669 14.23 -32.84 18.86
CA THR A 669 12.99 -32.99 18.09
C THR A 669 12.09 -34.09 18.64
N GLU A 670 10.79 -33.98 18.41
CA GLU A 670 9.83 -35.07 18.58
C GLU A 670 9.35 -35.57 17.21
N ASN A 671 9.33 -36.88 17.02
CA ASN A 671 8.68 -37.49 15.85
C ASN A 671 7.17 -37.65 16.11
N LEU A 672 6.36 -36.90 15.35
CA LEU A 672 4.90 -36.82 15.50
C LEU A 672 4.15 -38.10 15.12
N LYS A 673 4.84 -39.10 14.54
CA LYS A 673 4.25 -40.40 14.16
C LYS A 673 4.54 -41.53 15.15
N THR A 674 5.49 -41.35 16.08
CA THR A 674 6.01 -42.46 16.93
C THR A 674 5.96 -42.11 18.42
N ASN A 675 4.76 -41.77 18.91
CA ASN A 675 4.49 -41.41 20.31
C ASN A 675 5.49 -40.37 20.88
N ASN A 676 5.86 -39.39 20.06
CA ASN A 676 6.77 -38.30 20.39
C ASN A 676 8.15 -38.77 20.92
N SER A 677 8.66 -39.89 20.39
CA SER A 677 10.04 -40.33 20.64
C SER A 677 11.04 -39.20 20.30
N SER A 678 11.80 -38.75 21.30
CA SER A 678 12.74 -37.64 21.16
C SER A 678 14.00 -38.04 20.40
N VAL A 679 14.45 -37.22 19.45
CA VAL A 679 15.70 -37.41 18.68
C VAL A 679 16.52 -36.13 18.73
N THR A 680 17.83 -36.24 18.99
CA THR A 680 18.75 -35.09 19.00
C THR A 680 19.68 -35.13 17.81
N TYR A 681 19.64 -34.09 16.98
CA TYR A 681 20.53 -33.91 15.83
C TYR A 681 21.69 -32.97 16.21
N LYS A 682 22.93 -33.40 15.98
CA LYS A 682 24.13 -32.56 16.16
C LYS A 682 24.69 -32.07 14.83
N ALA A 683 25.17 -30.82 14.82
CA ALA A 683 25.79 -30.15 13.68
C ALA A 683 26.67 -28.98 14.13
N ASP A 684 27.39 -28.35 13.20
CA ASP A 684 28.20 -27.16 13.46
C ASP A 684 27.34 -25.88 13.51
N ILE A 685 26.23 -25.87 12.75
CA ILE A 685 25.41 -24.70 12.47
C ILE A 685 23.92 -25.06 12.47
N ALA A 686 23.07 -24.14 12.97
CA ALA A 686 21.63 -24.17 12.79
C ALA A 686 21.15 -22.98 11.95
N LEU A 687 20.32 -23.23 10.94
CA LEU A 687 19.57 -22.21 10.21
C LEU A 687 18.09 -22.29 10.61
N CYS A 688 17.62 -21.28 11.33
CA CYS A 688 16.23 -21.18 11.77
C CYS A 688 15.35 -20.54 10.68
N THR A 689 14.32 -21.27 10.21
CA THR A 689 13.28 -20.73 9.31
C THR A 689 11.85 -20.86 9.86
N LEU A 690 11.73 -21.04 11.18
CA LEU A 690 10.47 -20.94 11.93
C LEU A 690 9.77 -19.61 11.62
N THR A 691 8.44 -19.60 11.52
CA THR A 691 7.70 -18.36 11.26
C THR A 691 7.84 -17.37 12.42
N LEU A 692 7.75 -16.06 12.14
CA LEU A 692 7.70 -15.03 13.17
C LEU A 692 6.59 -15.30 14.21
N GLY A 693 5.45 -15.83 13.78
CA GLY A 693 4.40 -16.28 14.70
C GLY A 693 4.86 -17.34 15.72
N VAL A 694 5.65 -18.34 15.30
CA VAL A 694 6.24 -19.34 16.21
C VAL A 694 7.33 -18.69 17.08
N LEU A 695 8.18 -17.81 16.51
CA LEU A 695 9.22 -17.10 17.24
C LEU A 695 8.67 -16.17 18.35
N LYS A 696 7.52 -15.52 18.12
CA LYS A 696 6.81 -14.73 19.14
C LYS A 696 6.41 -15.56 20.35
N ILE A 697 5.91 -16.79 20.15
CA ILE A 697 5.59 -17.70 21.26
C ILE A 697 6.88 -18.21 21.92
N ALA A 698 7.91 -18.56 21.14
CA ALA A 698 9.22 -19.01 21.65
C ALA A 698 9.95 -17.98 22.53
N THR A 699 9.66 -16.68 22.35
CA THR A 699 10.26 -15.57 23.12
C THR A 699 9.32 -14.95 24.16
N THR A 700 8.13 -15.53 24.37
CA THR A 700 7.18 -15.05 25.38
C THR A 700 7.66 -15.45 26.78
N LYS A 701 7.80 -14.49 27.71
CA LYS A 701 8.30 -14.71 29.08
C LYS A 701 7.37 -15.56 29.96
N VAL A 702 6.08 -15.64 29.61
CA VAL A 702 5.11 -16.54 30.26
C VAL A 702 5.29 -17.95 29.69
N GLN A 703 5.36 -18.97 30.55
CA GLN A 703 5.27 -20.37 30.14
C GLN A 703 3.88 -20.69 29.57
N SER A 704 3.66 -20.35 28.29
CA SER A 704 2.40 -20.65 27.63
C SER A 704 2.29 -22.16 27.40
N GLN A 705 1.19 -22.77 27.86
CA GLN A 705 0.86 -24.17 27.57
C GLN A 705 0.33 -24.35 26.12
N GLN A 706 0.80 -23.51 25.18
CA GLN A 706 0.43 -23.62 23.78
C GLN A 706 1.13 -24.83 23.14
N ALA A 707 0.41 -25.56 22.28
CA ALA A 707 1.00 -26.68 21.56
C ALA A 707 2.17 -26.21 20.68
N ASN A 708 3.25 -27.00 20.71
CA ASN A 708 4.43 -26.86 19.84
C ASN A 708 5.16 -25.51 19.92
N THR A 709 5.56 -25.14 21.14
CA THR A 709 6.59 -24.11 21.35
C THR A 709 8.00 -24.65 21.02
N VAL A 710 8.92 -23.73 20.73
CA VAL A 710 10.35 -24.03 20.58
C VAL A 710 11.12 -23.26 21.66
N LYS A 711 12.03 -23.93 22.35
CA LYS A 711 12.92 -23.33 23.35
C LYS A 711 14.30 -23.09 22.76
N PHE A 712 14.87 -21.92 23.03
CA PHE A 712 16.28 -21.62 22.75
C PHE A 712 17.11 -21.82 24.03
N GLU A 713 18.26 -22.50 23.92
CA GLU A 713 19.20 -22.72 25.02
C GLU A 713 20.65 -22.38 24.57
N PRO A 714 21.24 -21.25 25.02
CA PRO A 714 20.68 -20.22 25.89
C PRO A 714 19.51 -19.45 25.22
N PRO A 715 18.79 -18.59 25.96
CA PRO A 715 17.80 -17.70 25.37
C PRO A 715 18.41 -16.78 24.30
N LEU A 716 17.61 -16.40 23.30
CA LEU A 716 18.01 -15.42 22.28
C LEU A 716 18.37 -14.07 22.92
N PRO A 717 19.34 -13.31 22.37
CA PRO A 717 19.68 -11.98 22.87
C PRO A 717 18.47 -11.02 22.92
N ASP A 718 18.45 -10.10 23.88
CA ASP A 718 17.32 -9.19 24.08
C ASP A 718 17.01 -8.30 22.86
N TRP A 719 18.01 -7.95 22.05
CA TRP A 719 17.79 -7.23 20.78
C TRP A 719 16.98 -8.06 19.78
N LYS A 720 17.27 -9.36 19.68
CA LYS A 720 16.55 -10.31 18.81
C LYS A 720 15.13 -10.55 19.35
N GLN A 721 14.98 -10.76 20.66
CA GLN A 721 13.66 -10.90 21.29
C GLN A 721 12.81 -9.63 21.09
N SER A 722 13.39 -8.44 21.25
CA SER A 722 12.68 -7.18 21.11
C SER A 722 12.15 -6.96 19.69
N ALA A 723 12.97 -7.21 18.67
CA ALA A 723 12.53 -7.13 17.27
C ALA A 723 11.48 -8.21 16.92
N ILE A 724 11.61 -9.43 17.46
CA ILE A 724 10.59 -10.50 17.34
C ILE A 724 9.26 -10.05 17.95
N GLN A 725 9.29 -9.34 19.08
CA GLN A 725 8.06 -8.85 19.73
C GLN A 725 7.47 -7.62 19.06
N ARG A 726 8.29 -6.66 18.58
CA ARG A 726 7.83 -5.47 17.84
C ARG A 726 7.09 -5.83 16.56
N LEU A 727 7.73 -6.55 15.63
CA LEU A 727 7.21 -6.78 14.26
C LEU A 727 5.78 -7.36 14.25
N GLY A 728 4.97 -6.91 13.31
CA GLY A 728 3.63 -7.46 13.11
C GLY A 728 3.68 -8.88 12.57
N PHE A 729 2.71 -9.71 12.95
CA PHE A 729 2.46 -11.00 12.27
C PHE A 729 0.96 -11.19 12.06
N GLY A 730 0.54 -11.06 10.81
CA GLY A 730 -0.85 -10.95 10.36
C GLY A 730 -1.66 -12.23 10.44
N ASN A 731 -2.92 -12.13 10.03
CA ASN A 731 -3.76 -13.26 9.70
C ASN A 731 -4.67 -12.95 8.51
N LEU A 732 -4.74 -13.89 7.58
CA LEU A 732 -5.57 -13.84 6.38
C LEU A 732 -5.98 -15.28 6.08
N ASN A 733 -7.27 -15.52 5.89
CA ASN A 733 -7.79 -16.86 5.61
C ASN A 733 -8.55 -16.93 4.29
N LYS A 734 -8.67 -18.15 3.76
CA LYS A 734 -9.38 -18.47 2.51
C LYS A 734 -10.42 -19.55 2.73
N VAL A 735 -11.47 -19.51 1.92
CA VAL A 735 -12.48 -20.56 1.80
C VAL A 735 -12.46 -21.07 0.36
N VAL A 736 -12.01 -22.32 0.18
CA VAL A 736 -12.12 -23.04 -1.09
C VAL A 736 -13.54 -23.57 -1.23
N LEU A 737 -14.17 -23.33 -2.39
CA LEU A 737 -15.51 -23.82 -2.73
C LEU A 737 -15.45 -24.50 -4.10
N CYS A 738 -15.46 -25.83 -4.13
CA CYS A 738 -15.41 -26.61 -5.37
C CYS A 738 -16.82 -27.02 -5.81
N PHE A 739 -17.22 -26.71 -7.04
CA PHE A 739 -18.57 -26.96 -7.57
C PHE A 739 -18.57 -28.03 -8.68
N ASP A 740 -19.75 -28.44 -9.15
CA ASP A 740 -19.89 -29.30 -10.35
C ASP A 740 -19.82 -28.53 -11.67
N ARG A 741 -20.11 -27.22 -11.65
CA ARG A 741 -20.07 -26.33 -12.81
C ARG A 741 -19.65 -24.92 -12.43
N ILE A 742 -19.18 -24.15 -13.41
CA ILE A 742 -19.06 -22.70 -13.32
C ILE A 742 -20.48 -22.10 -13.42
N PHE A 743 -20.79 -21.12 -12.56
CA PHE A 743 -22.04 -20.33 -12.60
C PHE A 743 -21.81 -18.80 -12.53
N TRP A 744 -20.55 -18.39 -12.48
CA TRP A 744 -20.07 -17.02 -12.54
C TRP A 744 -19.48 -16.73 -13.94
N ASP A 745 -19.09 -15.49 -14.24
CA ASP A 745 -18.42 -15.17 -15.52
C ASP A 745 -17.01 -15.80 -15.57
N PRO A 746 -16.72 -16.73 -16.50
CA PRO A 746 -15.38 -17.31 -16.66
C PRO A 746 -14.33 -16.31 -17.18
N ASN A 747 -14.73 -15.10 -17.61
CA ASN A 747 -13.79 -14.05 -18.04
C ASN A 747 -13.28 -13.18 -16.89
N THR A 748 -13.94 -13.20 -15.74
CA THR A 748 -13.61 -12.39 -14.56
C THR A 748 -12.74 -13.21 -13.59
N ASN A 749 -11.56 -12.70 -13.24
CA ASN A 749 -10.68 -13.40 -12.30
C ASN A 749 -10.99 -13.13 -10.82
N LEU A 750 -11.63 -11.99 -10.51
CA LEU A 750 -12.02 -11.63 -9.15
C LEU A 750 -13.26 -10.74 -9.14
N PHE A 751 -14.08 -10.82 -8.08
CA PHE A 751 -15.23 -9.93 -7.86
C PHE A 751 -15.42 -9.64 -6.37
N GLY A 752 -15.83 -8.41 -6.06
CA GLY A 752 -15.97 -7.90 -4.69
C GLY A 752 -17.39 -8.03 -4.14
N HIS A 753 -17.49 -8.25 -2.83
CA HIS A 753 -18.72 -8.20 -2.05
C HIS A 753 -18.56 -7.13 -0.96
N VAL A 754 -19.34 -6.06 -1.06
CA VAL A 754 -19.30 -4.91 -0.15
C VAL A 754 -20.09 -5.23 1.11
N GLY A 755 -19.38 -5.46 2.22
CA GLY A 755 -19.98 -5.82 3.51
C GLY A 755 -20.81 -4.70 4.14
N SER A 756 -21.89 -5.07 4.84
CA SER A 756 -22.87 -4.12 5.39
C SER A 756 -22.34 -3.19 6.50
N THR A 757 -21.20 -3.53 7.13
CA THR A 757 -20.63 -2.76 8.26
C THR A 757 -19.10 -2.71 8.19
N THR A 758 -18.51 -1.65 8.72
CA THR A 758 -17.05 -1.51 8.91
C THR A 758 -16.45 -2.68 9.68
N ALA A 759 -17.13 -3.20 10.72
CA ALA A 759 -16.63 -4.30 11.54
C ALA A 759 -16.61 -5.66 10.79
N SER A 760 -17.46 -5.82 9.78
CA SER A 760 -17.54 -7.01 8.93
C SER A 760 -16.91 -6.81 7.55
N ARG A 761 -16.17 -5.71 7.31
CA ARG A 761 -15.70 -5.32 5.97
C ARG A 761 -14.78 -6.35 5.31
N GLY A 762 -13.99 -7.06 6.11
CA GLY A 762 -13.11 -8.15 5.65
C GLY A 762 -13.77 -9.52 5.58
N GLU A 763 -15.07 -9.65 5.88
CA GLU A 763 -15.75 -10.94 5.87
C GLU A 763 -16.26 -11.31 4.46
N LEU A 764 -15.59 -12.26 3.82
CA LEU A 764 -15.98 -12.79 2.49
C LEU A 764 -16.09 -11.67 1.44
N PHE A 765 -15.19 -10.69 1.53
CA PHE A 765 -15.25 -9.42 0.81
C PHE A 765 -14.79 -9.54 -0.66
N LEU A 766 -14.08 -10.61 -1.01
CA LEU A 766 -13.46 -10.79 -2.32
C LEU A 766 -13.40 -12.27 -2.70
N PHE A 767 -13.89 -12.59 -3.89
CA PHE A 767 -13.92 -13.93 -4.47
C PHE A 767 -12.99 -14.01 -5.68
N TRP A 768 -12.25 -15.10 -5.82
CA TRP A 768 -11.29 -15.35 -6.90
C TRP A 768 -11.67 -16.59 -7.73
N SER A 769 -11.56 -16.44 -9.05
CA SER A 769 -11.76 -17.48 -10.08
C SER A 769 -10.49 -17.59 -10.94
N ILE A 770 -9.59 -18.48 -10.54
CA ILE A 770 -8.22 -18.59 -11.11
C ILE A 770 -7.83 -20.01 -11.55
N SER A 771 -8.64 -21.03 -11.23
CA SER A 771 -8.50 -22.38 -11.79
C SER A 771 -9.34 -22.53 -13.06
N GLN A 772 -8.91 -23.42 -13.97
CA GLN A 772 -9.77 -23.84 -15.09
C GLN A 772 -10.88 -24.82 -14.63
N SER A 773 -10.69 -25.44 -13.47
CA SER A 773 -11.71 -26.19 -12.73
C SER A 773 -12.73 -25.24 -12.07
N PRO A 774 -14.00 -25.65 -11.85
CA PRO A 774 -15.03 -24.86 -11.17
C PRO A 774 -14.77 -24.75 -9.66
N VAL A 775 -13.86 -23.86 -9.28
CA VAL A 775 -13.51 -23.54 -7.89
C VAL A 775 -13.54 -22.04 -7.69
N LEU A 776 -14.18 -21.58 -6.62
CA LEU A 776 -14.05 -20.22 -6.09
C LEU A 776 -13.20 -20.22 -4.82
N LEU A 777 -12.44 -19.15 -4.64
CA LEU A 777 -11.66 -18.84 -3.44
C LEU A 777 -12.20 -17.55 -2.82
N ALA A 778 -12.94 -17.64 -1.71
CA ALA A 778 -13.38 -16.47 -0.95
C ALA A 778 -12.33 -16.08 0.09
N LEU A 779 -12.12 -14.78 0.32
CA LEU A 779 -11.11 -14.25 1.23
C LEU A 779 -11.72 -13.69 2.53
N VAL A 780 -11.03 -13.89 3.65
CA VAL A 780 -11.37 -13.34 4.96
C VAL A 780 -10.17 -12.58 5.53
N ALA A 781 -10.30 -11.26 5.62
CA ALA A 781 -9.23 -10.30 5.92
C ALA A 781 -9.51 -9.46 7.17
N GLY A 782 -8.56 -8.58 7.54
CA GLY A 782 -8.71 -7.64 8.65
C GLY A 782 -9.12 -8.30 9.97
N GLN A 783 -10.03 -7.64 10.70
CA GLN A 783 -10.52 -8.15 11.99
C GLN A 783 -11.34 -9.45 11.83
N SER A 784 -12.05 -9.59 10.71
CA SER A 784 -12.86 -10.77 10.39
C SER A 784 -12.01 -12.05 10.29
N ALA A 785 -10.75 -11.94 9.86
CA ALA A 785 -9.83 -13.07 9.71
C ALA A 785 -9.55 -13.80 11.03
N ALA A 786 -9.54 -13.09 12.16
CA ALA A 786 -9.34 -13.67 13.50
C ALA A 786 -10.64 -14.20 14.11
N ILE A 787 -11.76 -13.50 13.88
CA ILE A 787 -13.09 -13.90 14.38
C ILE A 787 -13.52 -15.23 13.73
N MET A 788 -13.39 -15.34 12.42
CA MET A 788 -13.89 -16.48 11.64
C MET A 788 -13.16 -17.80 11.91
N GLU A 789 -11.94 -17.81 12.46
CA GLU A 789 -11.30 -19.09 12.85
C GLU A 789 -12.07 -19.82 13.96
N ASN A 790 -12.83 -19.09 14.80
CA ASN A 790 -13.66 -19.64 15.86
C ASN A 790 -15.07 -20.08 15.39
N VAL A 791 -15.38 -19.91 14.10
CA VAL A 791 -16.65 -20.30 13.48
C VAL A 791 -16.46 -21.64 12.77
N SER A 792 -17.48 -22.51 12.74
CA SER A 792 -17.41 -23.81 12.05
C SER A 792 -17.49 -23.68 10.52
N ASP A 793 -16.84 -24.61 9.80
CA ASP A 793 -16.76 -24.60 8.33
C ASP A 793 -18.15 -24.52 7.66
N ASP A 794 -19.13 -25.28 8.15
CA ASP A 794 -20.50 -25.29 7.61
C ASP A 794 -21.16 -23.89 7.66
N VAL A 795 -20.91 -23.12 8.73
CA VAL A 795 -21.45 -21.77 8.88
C VAL A 795 -20.71 -20.78 7.96
N ILE A 796 -19.39 -20.92 7.82
CA ILE A 796 -18.59 -20.09 6.92
C ILE A 796 -18.99 -20.34 5.46
N VAL A 797 -19.07 -21.60 5.05
CA VAL A 797 -19.56 -22.03 3.73
C VAL A 797 -21.01 -21.58 3.52
N GLY A 798 -21.87 -21.70 4.52
CA GLY A 798 -23.25 -21.19 4.49
C GLY A 798 -23.32 -19.69 4.18
N ARG A 799 -22.45 -18.87 4.79
CA ARG A 799 -22.33 -17.43 4.48
C ARG A 799 -21.81 -17.19 3.06
N CYS A 800 -20.78 -17.92 2.61
CA CYS A 800 -20.31 -17.84 1.22
C CYS A 800 -21.44 -18.11 0.21
N ILE A 801 -22.20 -19.19 0.43
CA ILE A 801 -23.30 -19.59 -0.45
C ILE A 801 -24.46 -18.59 -0.38
N ALA A 802 -24.71 -17.95 0.76
CA ALA A 802 -25.68 -16.85 0.85
C ALA A 802 -25.27 -15.62 0.01
N VAL A 803 -24.01 -15.16 0.12
CA VAL A 803 -23.47 -14.06 -0.69
C VAL A 803 -23.54 -14.38 -2.18
N LEU A 804 -23.07 -15.56 -2.59
CA LEU A 804 -23.10 -16.02 -3.98
C LEU A 804 -24.53 -16.13 -4.53
N LYS A 805 -25.51 -16.55 -3.72
CA LYS A 805 -26.93 -16.60 -4.10
C LYS A 805 -27.57 -15.21 -4.23
N GLY A 806 -27.08 -14.22 -3.49
CA GLY A 806 -27.46 -12.81 -3.68
C GLY A 806 -26.99 -12.27 -5.03
N ILE A 807 -25.74 -12.54 -5.39
CA ILE A 807 -25.11 -12.05 -6.64
C ILE A 807 -25.63 -12.80 -7.88
N PHE A 808 -25.57 -14.14 -7.89
CA PHE A 808 -25.84 -14.95 -9.08
C PHE A 808 -27.26 -15.54 -9.14
N GLY A 809 -28.09 -15.26 -8.13
CA GLY A 809 -29.46 -15.76 -8.02
C GLY A 809 -29.58 -17.14 -7.35
N ASN A 810 -30.64 -17.31 -6.57
CA ASN A 810 -30.81 -18.43 -5.64
C ASN A 810 -30.86 -19.82 -6.32
N GLY A 811 -31.35 -19.90 -7.57
CA GLY A 811 -31.42 -21.13 -8.37
C GLY A 811 -30.13 -21.49 -9.14
N SER A 812 -29.25 -20.51 -9.38
CA SER A 812 -28.03 -20.70 -10.19
C SER A 812 -26.94 -21.46 -9.43
N VAL A 813 -26.78 -21.12 -8.14
CA VAL A 813 -25.70 -21.58 -7.26
C VAL A 813 -26.00 -22.98 -6.70
N PRO A 814 -25.24 -24.03 -7.10
CA PRO A 814 -25.33 -25.35 -6.51
C PRO A 814 -24.62 -25.41 -5.15
N GLN A 815 -24.86 -26.48 -4.39
CA GLN A 815 -24.01 -26.79 -3.22
C GLN A 815 -22.60 -27.24 -3.68
N PRO A 816 -21.54 -26.85 -2.95
CA PRO A 816 -20.18 -27.31 -3.25
C PRO A 816 -20.05 -28.82 -3.01
N LYS A 817 -19.15 -29.46 -3.74
CA LYS A 817 -18.78 -30.88 -3.58
C LYS A 817 -17.66 -31.08 -2.57
N GLU A 818 -16.77 -30.09 -2.47
CA GLU A 818 -15.62 -30.07 -1.58
C GLU A 818 -15.43 -28.64 -1.08
N THR A 819 -15.04 -28.50 0.19
CA THR A 819 -14.80 -27.19 0.84
C THR A 819 -13.60 -27.28 1.77
N VAL A 820 -12.80 -26.21 1.84
CA VAL A 820 -11.66 -26.10 2.76
C VAL A 820 -11.58 -24.69 3.33
N VAL A 821 -11.63 -24.54 4.65
CA VAL A 821 -11.40 -23.27 5.35
C VAL A 821 -10.00 -23.28 5.97
N THR A 822 -9.17 -22.27 5.66
CA THR A 822 -7.87 -22.11 6.33
C THR A 822 -8.02 -21.47 7.71
N ARG A 823 -7.11 -21.80 8.63
CA ARG A 823 -7.00 -21.18 9.96
C ARG A 823 -5.53 -20.95 10.31
N TRP A 824 -4.91 -19.98 9.63
CA TRP A 824 -3.46 -19.77 9.70
C TRP A 824 -2.99 -19.30 11.09
N ARG A 825 -3.82 -18.63 11.91
CA ARG A 825 -3.50 -18.27 13.30
C ARG A 825 -3.54 -19.48 14.23
N ALA A 826 -4.54 -20.36 14.08
CA ALA A 826 -4.64 -21.59 14.85
C ALA A 826 -3.56 -22.63 14.51
N ASP A 827 -3.10 -22.70 13.25
CA ASP A 827 -2.05 -23.62 12.79
C ASP A 827 -0.78 -23.48 13.65
N PRO A 828 -0.37 -24.55 14.37
CA PRO A 828 0.72 -24.49 15.33
C PRO A 828 2.10 -24.29 14.70
N TRP A 829 2.24 -24.54 13.40
CA TRP A 829 3.48 -24.39 12.63
C TRP A 829 3.47 -23.12 11.76
N ALA A 830 2.51 -22.22 11.97
CA ALA A 830 2.44 -20.93 11.29
C ALA A 830 2.15 -19.78 12.27
N ARG A 831 1.12 -19.91 13.13
CA ARG A 831 0.68 -18.89 14.10
C ARG A 831 0.29 -17.53 13.49
N GLY A 832 -0.14 -17.53 12.23
CA GLY A 832 -0.53 -16.38 11.42
C GLY A 832 -0.14 -16.57 9.95
N SER A 833 -0.44 -15.57 9.11
CA SER A 833 -0.15 -15.60 7.67
C SER A 833 1.29 -15.17 7.36
N TYR A 834 1.63 -13.90 7.60
CA TYR A 834 2.93 -13.31 7.25
C TYR A 834 3.21 -12.02 8.06
N SER A 835 4.43 -11.50 8.01
CA SER A 835 4.80 -10.28 8.74
C SER A 835 4.15 -9.01 8.17
N PHE A 836 4.05 -7.96 9.01
CA PHE A 836 3.68 -6.60 8.60
C PHE A 836 4.45 -5.58 9.45
N VAL A 837 4.61 -4.34 8.98
CA VAL A 837 5.25 -3.28 9.79
C VAL A 837 4.24 -2.70 10.77
N SER A 838 4.38 -3.11 12.03
CA SER A 838 3.50 -2.74 13.13
C SER A 838 3.79 -1.34 13.67
N VAL A 839 2.77 -0.72 14.27
CA VAL A 839 2.92 0.46 15.14
C VAL A 839 4.07 0.25 16.13
N GLY A 840 5.05 1.16 16.15
CA GLY A 840 6.25 1.06 16.97
C GLY A 840 7.37 0.14 16.42
N SER A 841 7.24 -0.34 15.18
CA SER A 841 8.24 -1.12 14.44
C SER A 841 8.58 -0.43 13.10
N SER A 842 9.68 -0.85 12.48
CA SER A 842 10.15 -0.38 11.18
C SER A 842 11.00 -1.44 10.49
N GLY A 843 11.46 -1.18 9.26
CA GLY A 843 12.28 -2.10 8.47
C GLY A 843 13.55 -2.60 9.15
N SER A 844 14.13 -1.83 10.08
CA SER A 844 15.33 -2.29 10.81
C SER A 844 15.06 -3.48 11.74
N ASP A 845 13.81 -3.76 12.10
CA ASP A 845 13.49 -5.00 12.82
C ASP A 845 13.63 -6.25 11.93
N TYR A 846 13.43 -6.15 10.60
CA TYR A 846 13.73 -7.25 9.67
C TYR A 846 15.23 -7.50 9.57
N ASP A 847 16.01 -6.41 9.51
CA ASP A 847 17.48 -6.45 9.50
C ASP A 847 18.00 -7.09 10.81
N LEU A 848 17.45 -6.70 11.96
CA LEU A 848 17.73 -7.35 13.24
C LEU A 848 17.28 -8.82 13.25
N LEU A 849 16.15 -9.20 12.64
CA LEU A 849 15.74 -10.60 12.57
C LEU A 849 16.63 -11.43 11.65
N ALA A 850 17.23 -10.84 10.62
CA ALA A 850 18.21 -11.47 9.75
C ALA A 850 19.58 -11.70 10.40
N SER A 851 20.05 -10.82 11.30
CA SER A 851 21.39 -10.94 11.91
C SER A 851 21.64 -12.30 12.59
N PRO A 852 22.82 -12.93 12.41
CA PRO A 852 23.10 -14.21 13.05
C PRO A 852 23.33 -14.04 14.57
N VAL A 853 23.28 -15.14 15.31
CA VAL A 853 23.55 -15.18 16.76
C VAL A 853 24.82 -15.99 17.04
N ILE A 854 25.75 -15.31 17.71
CA ILE A 854 26.96 -15.87 18.32
C ILE A 854 26.58 -16.45 19.69
N PRO A 855 27.05 -17.66 20.06
CA PRO A 855 26.82 -18.23 21.38
C PRO A 855 27.64 -17.49 22.46
N PRO A 856 27.09 -17.18 23.63
CA PRO A 856 27.88 -16.59 24.72
C PRO A 856 28.94 -17.56 25.22
N ASN A 857 30.15 -17.06 25.43
CA ASN A 857 31.32 -17.82 25.85
C ASN A 857 31.50 -17.73 27.39
N PRO A 858 31.14 -18.77 28.17
CA PRO A 858 31.16 -18.71 29.64
C PRO A 858 32.58 -18.75 30.23
N THR A 859 33.62 -18.92 29.40
CA THR A 859 35.01 -19.10 29.80
C THR A 859 35.89 -17.86 29.61
N ILE A 860 35.41 -16.82 28.93
CA ILE A 860 36.16 -15.58 28.70
C ILE A 860 35.43 -14.40 29.35
N SER A 861 36.00 -13.89 30.44
CA SER A 861 35.50 -12.71 31.17
C SER A 861 36.37 -11.45 30.99
N ASN A 862 37.39 -11.52 30.12
CA ASN A 862 38.30 -10.41 29.81
C ASN A 862 38.22 -10.07 28.31
N VAL A 863 38.04 -8.79 28.01
CA VAL A 863 37.59 -8.27 26.69
C VAL A 863 38.71 -8.25 25.61
N ASN A 864 39.94 -8.67 25.94
CA ASN A 864 41.14 -8.38 25.14
C ASN A 864 41.78 -9.64 24.51
N GLN A 865 40.97 -10.56 23.98
CA GLN A 865 41.46 -11.62 23.08
C GLN A 865 40.52 -11.81 21.89
N GLU A 866 41.03 -11.50 20.71
CA GLU A 866 40.40 -11.77 19.41
C GLU A 866 40.47 -13.27 19.12
N GLN A 867 39.54 -14.03 19.69
CA GLN A 867 39.17 -15.34 19.15
C GLN A 867 37.96 -15.16 18.25
N ASP A 868 38.00 -15.75 17.05
CA ASP A 868 36.90 -15.69 16.07
C ASP A 868 35.63 -16.37 16.62
N GLU A 869 34.76 -15.59 17.29
CA GLU A 869 33.49 -16.09 17.81
C GLU A 869 32.48 -16.33 16.68
N LEU A 870 32.66 -17.44 15.95
CA LEU A 870 31.86 -17.78 14.79
C LEU A 870 30.36 -17.90 15.15
N PRO A 871 29.45 -17.25 14.38
CA PRO A 871 28.01 -17.40 14.57
C PRO A 871 27.56 -18.84 14.37
N ARG A 872 26.65 -19.31 15.24
CA ARG A 872 26.15 -20.70 15.25
C ARG A 872 24.67 -20.83 14.86
N LEU A 873 23.90 -19.75 14.99
CA LEU A 873 22.46 -19.73 14.75
C LEU A 873 22.09 -18.60 13.79
N PHE A 874 21.67 -18.97 12.58
CA PHE A 874 21.31 -18.07 11.47
C PHE A 874 19.80 -18.03 11.26
N PHE A 875 19.28 -17.02 10.53
CA PHE A 875 17.83 -16.77 10.41
C PHE A 875 17.42 -16.42 8.97
N ALA A 876 16.54 -17.24 8.37
CA ALA A 876 15.95 -17.00 7.05
C ALA A 876 14.42 -17.14 7.05
N GLY A 877 13.75 -16.42 6.15
CA GLY A 877 12.29 -16.35 6.04
C GLY A 877 11.83 -14.96 5.61
N GLU A 878 10.55 -14.82 5.25
CA GLU A 878 9.98 -13.52 4.82
C GLU A 878 10.09 -12.42 5.89
N HIS A 879 10.04 -12.78 7.18
CA HIS A 879 10.28 -11.87 8.30
C HIS A 879 11.78 -11.53 8.54
N THR A 880 12.68 -11.89 7.63
CA THR A 880 14.13 -11.60 7.71
C THR A 880 14.64 -10.87 6.48
N ILE A 881 13.78 -10.28 5.65
CA ILE A 881 14.20 -9.50 4.48
C ILE A 881 13.34 -8.24 4.37
N ARG A 882 14.00 -7.08 4.47
CA ARG A 882 13.35 -5.77 4.64
C ARG A 882 12.61 -5.26 3.41
N ASN A 883 13.16 -5.51 2.23
CA ASN A 883 12.69 -4.96 0.94
C ASN A 883 11.69 -5.87 0.23
N TYR A 884 11.54 -7.12 0.71
CA TYR A 884 10.62 -8.11 0.14
C TYR A 884 9.91 -8.91 1.25
N PRO A 885 9.36 -8.25 2.30
CA PRO A 885 8.72 -8.93 3.41
C PRO A 885 7.48 -9.70 2.95
N ALA A 886 6.87 -10.49 3.84
CA ALA A 886 5.64 -11.27 3.62
C ALA A 886 5.58 -12.27 2.42
N THR A 887 6.55 -12.27 1.51
CA THR A 887 6.42 -12.87 0.17
C THR A 887 7.14 -14.22 0.00
N VAL A 888 6.75 -14.96 -1.05
CA VAL A 888 7.45 -16.18 -1.49
C VAL A 888 8.86 -15.86 -2.02
N HIS A 889 9.00 -14.78 -2.78
CA HIS A 889 10.28 -14.40 -3.39
C HIS A 889 11.26 -13.86 -2.34
N GLY A 890 10.81 -13.08 -1.36
CA GLY A 890 11.64 -12.64 -0.24
C GLY A 890 12.08 -13.81 0.64
N ALA A 891 11.17 -14.73 0.96
CA ALA A 891 11.54 -15.97 1.64
C ALA A 891 12.61 -16.76 0.86
N PHE A 892 12.46 -16.91 -0.46
CA PHE A 892 13.48 -17.54 -1.32
C PHE A 892 14.84 -16.81 -1.25
N LEU A 893 14.86 -15.48 -1.46
CA LEU A 893 16.06 -14.65 -1.41
C LEU A 893 16.77 -14.71 -0.05
N SER A 894 16.03 -14.68 1.06
CA SER A 894 16.61 -14.83 2.40
C SER A 894 17.28 -16.19 2.62
N GLY A 895 16.81 -17.24 1.95
CA GLY A 895 17.45 -18.56 1.96
C GLY A 895 18.78 -18.57 1.21
N LEU A 896 18.84 -17.94 0.03
CA LEU A 896 20.08 -17.77 -0.73
C LEU A 896 21.11 -16.94 0.07
N ARG A 897 20.66 -15.85 0.71
CA ARG A 897 21.49 -14.96 1.54
C ARG A 897 22.14 -15.70 2.71
N GLU A 898 21.37 -16.41 3.53
CA GLU A 898 21.95 -17.14 4.65
C GLU A 898 22.86 -18.29 4.19
N ALA A 899 22.59 -18.91 3.04
CA ALA A 899 23.48 -19.94 2.49
C ALA A 899 24.83 -19.39 2.03
N GLY A 900 24.85 -18.22 1.37
CA GLY A 900 26.08 -17.50 1.04
C GLY A 900 26.85 -17.14 2.31
N ARG A 901 26.19 -16.42 3.23
CA ARG A 901 26.73 -15.99 4.52
C ARG A 901 27.32 -17.14 5.36
N ILE A 902 26.63 -18.27 5.44
CA ILE A 902 27.12 -19.48 6.13
C ILE A 902 28.37 -20.04 5.43
N ALA A 903 28.38 -20.09 4.10
CA ALA A 903 29.53 -20.56 3.33
C ALA A 903 30.74 -19.62 3.46
N ASP A 904 30.53 -18.30 3.53
CA ASP A 904 31.60 -17.33 3.79
C ASP A 904 32.27 -17.59 5.15
N TYR A 905 31.48 -17.78 6.22
CA TYR A 905 32.00 -18.06 7.56
C TYR A 905 32.74 -19.40 7.70
N TYR A 906 32.25 -20.47 7.04
CA TYR A 906 32.69 -21.84 7.34
C TYR A 906 33.46 -22.54 6.22
N LEU A 907 33.43 -22.00 4.99
CA LEU A 907 34.24 -22.45 3.86
C LEU A 907 35.26 -21.39 3.41
N GLY A 908 35.20 -20.18 4.00
CA GLY A 908 35.97 -19.02 3.58
C GLY A 908 35.36 -18.32 2.36
N TYR A 909 35.70 -17.04 2.19
CA TYR A 909 35.35 -16.26 1.00
C TYR A 909 35.93 -16.89 -0.28
N PRO A 910 35.34 -16.62 -1.47
CA PRO A 910 35.92 -17.04 -2.74
C PRO A 910 37.35 -16.53 -2.98
N GLU A 911 38.12 -17.26 -3.79
CA GLU A 911 39.49 -16.88 -4.14
C GLU A 911 39.57 -15.46 -4.70
N GLY A 912 40.38 -14.59 -4.10
CA GLY A 912 40.56 -13.19 -4.51
C GLY A 912 39.58 -12.20 -3.89
N THR A 913 38.71 -12.63 -2.97
CA THR A 913 38.08 -11.73 -1.99
C THR A 913 39.06 -11.49 -0.82
N PRO A 914 39.18 -10.26 -0.27
CA PRO A 914 40.04 -10.03 0.89
C PRO A 914 39.60 -10.86 2.11
N PRO A 915 40.53 -11.43 2.90
CA PRO A 915 40.18 -12.18 4.11
C PRO A 915 39.69 -11.26 5.24
N ASP A 916 40.21 -10.03 5.29
CA ASP A 916 39.98 -9.05 6.34
C ASP A 916 38.81 -8.09 5.98
N ILE A 917 37.61 -8.66 5.83
CA ILE A 917 36.37 -7.90 5.79
C ILE A 917 35.93 -7.68 7.25
N GLY A 918 36.68 -6.83 7.96
CA GLY A 918 36.42 -6.40 9.34
C GLY A 918 35.18 -5.49 9.49
N TYR A 919 34.06 -5.90 8.91
CA TYR A 919 32.79 -5.19 8.92
C TYR A 919 31.88 -5.69 10.03
N SER A 920 30.99 -4.80 10.48
CA SER A 920 29.80 -5.22 11.23
C SER A 920 29.00 -6.23 10.41
N VAL A 921 28.98 -7.48 10.90
CA VAL A 921 28.20 -8.61 10.35
C VAL A 921 26.73 -8.26 10.14
N VAL A 922 26.22 -7.30 10.91
CA VAL A 922 24.83 -6.83 10.90
C VAL A 922 24.54 -5.87 9.74
N GLU A 923 25.53 -5.17 9.20
CA GLU A 923 25.32 -4.16 8.16
C GLU A 923 25.49 -4.77 6.76
N ALA A 924 26.72 -5.18 6.41
CA ALA A 924 27.03 -5.72 5.09
C ALA A 924 26.23 -6.99 4.75
N ALA A 925 25.99 -7.86 5.74
CA ALA A 925 25.28 -9.10 5.48
C ALA A 925 23.75 -8.92 5.36
N ASN A 926 23.20 -7.75 5.71
CA ASN A 926 21.79 -7.41 5.50
C ASN A 926 21.58 -6.69 4.16
N THR A 927 22.57 -5.92 3.69
CA THR A 927 22.60 -5.47 2.29
C THR A 927 22.87 -6.61 1.31
N ALA A 928 23.41 -7.76 1.74
CA ALA A 928 23.85 -8.87 0.85
C ALA A 928 22.77 -9.49 -0.08
N SER A 929 21.48 -9.24 0.16
CA SER A 929 20.37 -9.63 -0.74
C SER A 929 19.67 -8.44 -1.41
N VAL A 930 20.26 -7.26 -1.32
CA VAL A 930 19.71 -5.96 -1.73
C VAL A 930 20.68 -5.30 -2.69
N GLY A 931 20.26 -5.09 -3.93
CA GLY A 931 20.79 -4.00 -4.73
C GLY A 931 20.05 -2.71 -4.40
N ASP A 932 20.74 -1.58 -4.60
CA ASP A 932 20.07 -0.29 -4.65
C ASP A 932 19.06 -0.28 -5.81
N ASN A 933 18.05 0.61 -5.75
CA ASN A 933 16.96 0.63 -6.72
C ASN A 933 17.45 0.94 -8.15
N VAL A 934 16.65 0.56 -9.14
CA VAL A 934 16.81 0.95 -10.55
C VAL A 934 15.51 1.60 -11.00
N ASP A 935 15.50 2.93 -11.05
CA ASP A 935 14.33 3.65 -11.54
C ASP A 935 14.24 3.52 -13.07
N ILE A 936 13.02 3.40 -13.59
CA ILE A 936 12.76 3.34 -15.05
C ILE A 936 13.28 4.62 -15.75
N VAL A 937 13.45 5.71 -15.00
CA VAL A 937 13.99 6.99 -15.45
C VAL A 937 15.49 6.90 -15.78
N ASP A 938 16.26 6.10 -15.03
CA ASP A 938 17.70 5.92 -15.29
C ASP A 938 17.92 5.19 -16.63
N ILE A 939 17.07 4.20 -16.92
CA ILE A 939 17.04 3.45 -18.19
C ILE A 939 16.70 4.38 -19.36
N ALA A 940 15.89 5.42 -19.15
CA ALA A 940 15.52 6.40 -20.17
C ALA A 940 16.56 7.52 -20.38
N HIS A 941 17.59 7.61 -19.52
CA HIS A 941 18.62 8.66 -19.56
C HIS A 941 20.03 8.14 -19.93
N SER A 942 20.22 6.83 -20.16
CA SER A 942 21.48 6.30 -20.69
C SER A 942 21.68 6.58 -22.19
N THR A 943 20.61 6.84 -22.93
CA THR A 943 20.64 7.16 -24.38
C THR A 943 20.87 8.65 -24.64
N ASP A 944 21.81 8.93 -25.56
CA ASP A 944 22.19 10.26 -26.08
C ASP A 944 22.84 11.26 -25.10
N SER A 945 24.17 11.12 -24.92
CA SER A 945 25.07 12.26 -25.18
C SER A 945 26.52 11.85 -25.45
N SER A 946 26.88 11.54 -26.71
CA SER A 946 28.30 11.44 -27.12
C SER A 946 28.57 11.78 -28.58
N SER A 947 29.00 13.01 -28.88
CA SER A 947 30.08 13.29 -29.85
C SER A 947 30.48 14.78 -29.88
N LYS A 948 31.72 15.03 -30.35
CA LYS A 948 32.29 16.33 -30.78
C LYS A 948 32.60 17.34 -29.65
N THR A 949 33.86 17.47 -29.21
CA THR A 949 35.00 18.25 -29.82
C THR A 949 34.77 19.77 -29.79
N SER A 950 35.74 20.62 -29.46
CA SER A 950 37.18 20.51 -29.80
C SER A 950 38.16 21.29 -28.88
N GLU A 951 39.36 20.71 -28.74
CA GLU A 951 40.70 21.35 -28.82
C GLU A 951 41.21 22.45 -27.83
N GLU A 952 42.40 22.12 -27.31
CA GLU A 952 43.62 22.96 -27.18
C GLU A 952 43.94 23.84 -25.94
N LYS A 953 45.25 23.79 -25.63
CA LYS A 953 46.12 24.73 -24.89
C LYS A 953 45.79 25.00 -23.41
N SER A 954 46.48 24.43 -22.40
CA SER A 954 47.94 24.33 -22.08
C SER A 954 48.52 25.57 -21.38
N ILE A 955 49.41 25.31 -20.39
CA ILE A 955 50.49 26.15 -19.78
C ILE A 955 50.34 26.33 -18.26
N THR A 956 51.40 25.90 -17.53
CA THR A 956 51.81 26.14 -16.11
C THR A 956 50.72 26.25 -15.02
N ALA A 957 50.67 25.39 -14.00
CA ALA A 957 51.65 25.21 -12.93
C ALA A 957 51.84 26.44 -12.02
N ASP A 958 51.58 26.28 -10.72
CA ASP A 958 52.66 26.29 -9.72
C ASP A 958 52.27 25.44 -8.50
N SER A 959 52.98 25.59 -7.38
CA SER A 959 53.10 24.67 -6.25
C SER A 959 52.78 25.32 -4.89
N ASN A 960 52.33 24.48 -3.95
CA ASN A 960 51.89 24.83 -2.58
C ASN A 960 50.59 25.66 -2.54
N GLU A 961 49.79 25.62 -1.48
CA GLU A 961 49.95 25.00 -0.14
C GLU A 961 48.70 24.21 0.26
#